data_AF-A0A836B2K3-F1
#
_entry.id   AF-A0A836B2K3-F1
#
_cell.length_a   1.000
_cell.length_b   1.000
_cell.length_c   1.000
_cell.angle_alpha   90.00
_cell.angle_beta   90.00
_cell.angle_gamma   90.00
#
_symmetry.space_group_name_H-M   'P 1'
#
loop_
_entity.id
_entity.type
_entity.pdbx_description
1 polymer ?
#
loop_
_entity_poly.entity_id
_entity_poly.type
_entity_poly.pdbx_seq_one_letter_code
_entity_poly.pdbx_strand_id
1 'polypeptide(L)'
;MATYPAPGLPATDGLAKELWDNVQHEVFMSLHDPFVQGMAQGTLDKRAFQHYVAQDAYFLHYFARAYGIALSKALALDDSTFEDLSGLLRGVHEELQLHGSYAAKWGVDMTVAGTRPSAATKAYTDFLMNVADAEGQDGSVAEILAAMLPCARLYGFLGAALAGAHGPQAPDQAPPAHHYWEWVRTYSSADYLSVPGLKERMFERLAGKEADKAKLLRLYRRAMQLEAEFFAAQPYSPPPRRFSALVVDFDETCTAKDTIGGLMRLAAAAAGQQGRATAGDAAWVAATSSRLAADYVAAQGELLGRLLPEGAPDAAAYDAAGLDAFLAALSDFDAAMNAPVEACGILRGSTSAEVAAAGAGLQLRPQCREVLSGALGRGIPVHVLSVNWSDVYVGAALAAPATAAVGSSGSSSSSSALPVRLAGAEGAGPAVELRCNSLELDGAGLTTGALAKRVQSARDKRAALAELRSRLPAAPAAAAVDGASDSGSDNPAALVYVGDSTSDLGAMLDSDFGVVIGSNALLRRVCRRFGIRILPLAAAPLDPRRVPAGTLYEAVGGWAEIRAFLFGVERPGQEAAAVGGGAVGAAAVGAAVGGGVVSTTSLPRVLSIAGSDSGGGAGIQADIKAVLSRGAFAMTAITALTAQNTHGVSAVHPVPPDFLRRQIDAVLTDLGADAIKTGMLPNAEAVAVVAEAVRQYRGAGHRLPLVVDPVLVSTSGHALAEGGAAAALLRQLIPLASVVTPNLPEAQALLGGEQIVDVEGMRRAAKQLQAMTGCAAVLVKGGHLRPPPPPAANGDGEGNGGAAGAGSAPVSVAESIDVLYDGSTLHEFRGPWIHTGNTHGTGCTLASAIAAELAKGLPLLPAVAAARAALLEALRASAPLSLGSGVQRPFHHLHMLAPPTPPPTPSAAGAGAGSGSGALARVDLGVLRRQLRLYAVTDPHCNQKTGRSLLQAVTAAVRGGASILQIREKDIDGGDFFTEAAAALKVCRAYGVPLIINDRVDVALAVGAEGVHVGQSDLPAAVVRAMIGPSRILGVSVKTPEQAAAARAAGADYLGAGAVLPTGTKDTDVIGLAGLAAVAAAAAPLPIVAIGGVSGANAADCVQAGCAGIAVVSAIFAQADAEGATRALLAAVDDALAAQQQQQQQKP
;
A
#
# COMPACT_ATOMS: atom_id res chain seq x y z
N MET A 1 13.81 -8.88 16.84
CA MET A 1 12.83 -9.99 16.95
C MET A 1 13.57 -11.27 16.60
N ALA A 2 13.21 -12.42 17.18
CA ALA A 2 13.63 -13.69 16.58
C ALA A 2 12.90 -13.85 15.23
N THR A 3 13.53 -14.55 14.29
CA THR A 3 12.96 -14.79 12.95
C THR A 3 12.04 -16.00 12.96
N TYR A 4 10.81 -15.82 12.49
CA TYR A 4 9.89 -16.91 12.21
C TYR A 4 10.40 -17.75 11.02
N PRO A 5 10.49 -19.08 11.17
CA PRO A 5 10.93 -19.95 10.08
C PRO A 5 9.87 -19.96 8.96
N ALA A 6 10.31 -19.66 7.73
CA ALA A 6 9.45 -19.74 6.55
C ALA A 6 9.40 -21.19 6.03
N PRO A 7 8.21 -21.76 5.78
CA PRO A 7 8.07 -23.08 5.20
C PRO A 7 8.38 -23.08 3.69
N GLY A 8 8.74 -24.23 3.13
CA GLY A 8 8.92 -24.43 1.69
C GLY A 8 10.30 -24.05 1.11
N LEU A 9 11.29 -23.73 1.94
CA LEU A 9 12.59 -23.21 1.48
C LEU A 9 13.75 -24.21 1.52
N PRO A 10 14.71 -24.14 0.58
CA PRO A 10 16.02 -24.74 0.76
C PRO A 10 16.80 -24.04 1.88
N ALA A 11 17.61 -24.80 2.62
CA ALA A 11 18.27 -24.36 3.86
C ALA A 11 19.51 -23.45 3.66
N THR A 12 19.53 -22.61 2.62
CA THR A 12 20.72 -21.85 2.19
C THR A 12 20.57 -20.34 2.39
N ASP A 13 21.67 -19.67 2.74
CA ASP A 13 21.74 -18.21 2.79
C ASP A 13 21.57 -17.59 1.39
N GLY A 14 20.81 -16.50 1.30
CA GLY A 14 20.45 -15.82 0.05
C GLY A 14 19.71 -14.50 0.29
N LEU A 15 19.53 -13.70 -0.76
CA LEU A 15 18.85 -12.40 -0.67
C LEU A 15 17.38 -12.56 -0.25
N ALA A 16 16.65 -13.54 -0.77
CA ALA A 16 15.26 -13.80 -0.41
C ALA A 16 15.08 -14.11 1.07
N LYS A 17 16.03 -14.86 1.66
CA LYS A 17 16.08 -15.09 3.11
C LYS A 17 16.27 -13.79 3.88
N GLU A 18 17.23 -12.96 3.47
CA GLU A 18 17.50 -11.67 4.11
C GLU A 18 16.30 -10.71 4.00
N LEU A 19 15.60 -10.70 2.87
CA LEU A 19 14.38 -9.92 2.66
C LEU A 19 13.29 -10.29 3.67
N TRP A 20 13.06 -11.60 3.89
CA TRP A 20 12.13 -12.10 4.91
C TRP A 20 12.58 -11.77 6.34
N ASP A 21 13.86 -11.96 6.67
CA ASP A 21 14.40 -11.65 7.99
C ASP A 21 14.24 -10.15 8.33
N ASN A 22 14.10 -9.29 7.32
CA ASN A 22 13.90 -7.85 7.42
C ASN A 22 12.44 -7.36 7.53
N VAL A 23 11.45 -8.26 7.54
CA VAL A 23 9.99 -7.96 7.62
C VAL A 23 9.27 -8.71 8.74
N GLN A 24 10.01 -9.16 9.75
CA GLN A 24 9.46 -9.96 10.85
C GLN A 24 8.39 -9.24 11.67
N HIS A 25 8.35 -7.90 11.60
CA HIS A 25 7.26 -7.12 12.18
C HIS A 25 5.96 -7.35 11.40
N GLU A 26 5.99 -7.20 10.08
CA GLU A 26 4.83 -7.41 9.20
C GLU A 26 4.32 -8.87 9.23
N VAL A 27 5.23 -9.85 9.26
CA VAL A 27 4.90 -11.29 9.46
C VAL A 27 4.16 -11.49 10.79
N PHE A 28 4.67 -10.90 11.86
CA PHE A 28 4.07 -10.95 13.19
C PHE A 28 2.68 -10.30 13.24
N MET A 29 2.55 -9.09 12.69
CA MET A 29 1.26 -8.37 12.63
C MET A 29 0.21 -9.18 11.88
N SER A 30 0.59 -9.85 10.79
CA SER A 30 -0.32 -10.68 9.98
C SER A 30 -0.73 -11.97 10.72
N LEU A 31 0.22 -12.67 11.35
CA LEU A 31 -0.04 -13.93 12.07
C LEU A 31 -1.00 -13.73 13.26
N HIS A 32 -0.85 -12.62 13.99
CA HIS A 32 -1.69 -12.29 15.14
C HIS A 32 -2.87 -11.37 14.77
N ASP A 33 -3.12 -11.11 13.48
CA ASP A 33 -4.28 -10.33 13.08
C ASP A 33 -5.56 -11.07 13.51
N PRO A 34 -6.54 -10.36 14.11
CA PRO A 34 -7.81 -10.94 14.52
C PRO A 34 -8.50 -11.81 13.46
N PHE A 35 -8.46 -11.45 12.17
CA PHE A 35 -9.07 -12.22 11.10
C PHE A 35 -8.37 -13.56 10.89
N VAL A 36 -7.04 -13.56 10.80
CA VAL A 36 -6.22 -14.78 10.66
C VAL A 36 -6.40 -15.69 11.87
N GLN A 37 -6.44 -15.11 13.07
CA GLN A 37 -6.71 -15.79 14.33
C GLN A 37 -8.12 -16.41 14.39
N GLY A 38 -9.14 -15.72 13.87
CA GLY A 38 -10.48 -16.27 13.74
C GLY A 38 -10.53 -17.43 12.75
N MET A 39 -9.77 -17.34 11.66
CA MET A 39 -9.70 -18.38 10.64
C MET A 39 -9.08 -19.66 11.20
N ALA A 40 -8.00 -19.51 11.99
CA ALA A 40 -7.30 -20.57 12.72
C ALA A 40 -8.20 -21.43 13.61
N GLN A 41 -9.21 -20.79 14.20
CA GLN A 41 -10.04 -21.36 15.27
C GLN A 41 -11.41 -21.81 14.76
N GLY A 42 -11.71 -21.62 13.47
CA GLY A 42 -13.04 -21.84 12.91
C GLY A 42 -14.10 -20.82 13.35
N THR A 43 -13.70 -19.68 13.94
CA THR A 43 -14.59 -18.72 14.63
C THR A 43 -14.90 -17.45 13.84
N LEU A 44 -14.36 -17.26 12.63
CA LEU A 44 -14.77 -16.15 11.76
C LEU A 44 -16.27 -16.15 11.50
N ASP A 45 -16.88 -14.96 11.50
CA ASP A 45 -18.16 -14.73 10.82
C ASP A 45 -17.99 -15.07 9.33
N LYS A 46 -18.93 -15.86 8.82
CA LYS A 46 -19.15 -16.14 7.40
C LYS A 46 -18.96 -14.91 6.52
N ARG A 47 -19.48 -13.74 6.94
CA ARG A 47 -19.39 -12.49 6.16
C ARG A 47 -17.99 -11.92 6.07
N ALA A 48 -17.17 -12.07 7.12
CA ALA A 48 -15.78 -11.65 7.08
C ALA A 48 -14.98 -12.49 6.09
N PHE A 49 -15.18 -13.82 6.08
CA PHE A 49 -14.53 -14.70 5.11
C PHE A 49 -15.04 -14.48 3.69
N GLN A 50 -16.35 -14.25 3.50
CA GLN A 50 -16.92 -13.85 2.19
C GLN A 50 -16.31 -12.54 1.67
N HIS A 51 -16.09 -11.54 2.54
CA HIS A 51 -15.44 -10.30 2.15
C HIS A 51 -13.99 -10.54 1.73
N TYR A 52 -13.23 -11.29 2.54
CA TYR A 52 -11.85 -11.68 2.23
C TYR A 52 -11.75 -12.36 0.86
N VAL A 53 -12.54 -13.41 0.58
CA VAL A 53 -12.50 -14.12 -0.72
C VAL A 53 -12.79 -13.18 -1.90
N ALA A 54 -13.69 -12.21 -1.75
CA ALA A 54 -13.94 -11.21 -2.79
C ALA A 54 -12.72 -10.29 -3.00
N GLN A 55 -12.14 -9.75 -1.92
CA GLN A 55 -10.97 -8.88 -1.98
C GLN A 55 -9.73 -9.61 -2.52
N ASP A 56 -9.55 -10.87 -2.15
CA ASP A 56 -8.44 -11.73 -2.56
C ASP A 56 -8.56 -12.11 -4.03
N ALA A 57 -9.74 -12.53 -4.50
CA ALA A 57 -10.00 -12.73 -5.92
C ALA A 57 -9.74 -11.45 -6.74
N TYR A 58 -10.17 -10.27 -6.25
CA TYR A 58 -9.85 -8.99 -6.88
C TYR A 58 -8.33 -8.75 -6.97
N PHE A 59 -7.59 -9.01 -5.89
CA PHE A 59 -6.13 -8.92 -5.87
C PHE A 59 -5.49 -9.88 -6.88
N LEU A 60 -5.90 -11.15 -6.91
CA LEU A 60 -5.36 -12.18 -7.82
C LEU A 60 -5.55 -11.83 -9.30
N HIS A 61 -6.63 -11.13 -9.69
CA HIS A 61 -6.78 -10.61 -11.07
C HIS A 61 -5.69 -9.60 -11.44
N TYR A 62 -5.26 -8.75 -10.51
CA TYR A 62 -4.15 -7.81 -10.71
C TYR A 62 -2.78 -8.49 -10.56
N PHE A 63 -2.70 -9.54 -9.74
CA PHE A 63 -1.54 -10.40 -9.61
C PHE A 63 -1.23 -11.16 -10.91
N ALA A 64 -2.26 -11.69 -11.57
CA ALA A 64 -2.17 -12.28 -12.91
C ALA A 64 -1.70 -11.27 -13.97
N ARG A 65 -2.19 -10.01 -13.91
CA ARG A 65 -1.71 -8.94 -14.81
C ARG A 65 -0.23 -8.64 -14.59
N ALA A 66 0.24 -8.58 -13.34
CA ALA A 66 1.65 -8.35 -13.02
C ALA A 66 2.55 -9.47 -13.59
N TYR A 67 2.09 -10.73 -13.52
CA TYR A 67 2.75 -11.84 -14.21
C TYR A 67 2.72 -11.72 -15.74
N GLY A 68 1.61 -11.29 -16.34
CA GLY A 68 1.55 -11.02 -17.79
C GLY A 68 2.57 -9.95 -18.24
N ILE A 69 2.74 -8.90 -17.44
CA ILE A 69 3.75 -7.85 -17.69
C ILE A 69 5.17 -8.42 -17.48
N ALA A 70 5.40 -9.19 -16.42
CA ALA A 70 6.68 -9.87 -16.18
C ALA A 70 7.05 -10.82 -17.34
N LEU A 71 6.09 -11.58 -17.87
CA LEU A 71 6.26 -12.44 -19.05
C LEU A 71 6.67 -11.64 -20.29
N SER A 72 6.00 -10.51 -20.55
CA SER A 72 6.34 -9.63 -21.68
C SER A 72 7.78 -9.09 -21.60
N LYS A 73 8.29 -8.88 -20.37
CA LYS A 73 9.69 -8.47 -20.09
C LYS A 73 10.65 -9.67 -20.14
N ALA A 74 10.22 -10.86 -19.71
CA ALA A 74 11.03 -12.10 -19.72
C ALA A 74 11.38 -12.60 -21.12
N LEU A 75 10.53 -12.32 -22.12
CA LEU A 75 10.84 -12.55 -23.55
C LEU A 75 12.13 -11.86 -24.04
N ALA A 76 12.66 -10.88 -23.29
CA ALA A 76 13.93 -10.22 -23.58
C ALA A 76 15.11 -10.72 -22.71
N LEU A 77 14.87 -11.71 -21.83
CA LEU A 77 15.87 -12.28 -20.92
C LEU A 77 16.29 -13.68 -21.37
N ASP A 78 15.45 -14.69 -21.14
CA ASP A 78 15.73 -16.10 -21.44
C ASP A 78 14.45 -16.96 -21.39
N ASP A 79 14.45 -18.06 -22.16
CA ASP A 79 13.31 -18.98 -22.28
C ASP A 79 12.95 -19.66 -20.94
N SER A 80 13.94 -19.95 -20.07
CA SER A 80 13.67 -20.62 -18.78
C SER A 80 12.91 -19.72 -17.81
N THR A 81 13.22 -18.41 -17.80
CA THR A 81 12.49 -17.42 -17.01
C THR A 81 11.07 -17.20 -17.57
N PHE A 82 10.89 -17.29 -18.90
CA PHE A 82 9.56 -17.23 -19.50
C PHE A 82 8.70 -18.45 -19.12
N GLU A 83 9.25 -19.66 -19.17
CA GLU A 83 8.57 -20.89 -18.74
C GLU A 83 8.23 -20.89 -17.23
N ASP A 84 9.19 -20.51 -16.36
CA ASP A 84 8.99 -20.39 -14.91
C ASP A 84 7.83 -19.43 -14.59
N LEU A 85 7.78 -18.25 -15.24
CA LEU A 85 6.70 -17.28 -15.07
C LEU A 85 5.36 -17.75 -15.66
N SER A 86 5.38 -18.52 -16.75
CA SER A 86 4.17 -19.07 -17.38
C SER A 86 3.53 -20.13 -16.47
N GLY A 87 4.35 -20.97 -15.83
CA GLY A 87 3.91 -21.88 -14.78
C GLY A 87 3.29 -21.15 -13.58
N LEU A 88 3.90 -20.05 -13.13
CA LEU A 88 3.38 -19.24 -12.03
C LEU A 88 2.06 -18.52 -12.37
N LEU A 89 1.91 -17.98 -13.58
CA LEU A 89 0.66 -17.37 -14.04
C LEU A 89 -0.47 -18.40 -14.11
N ARG A 90 -0.18 -19.62 -14.59
CA ARG A 90 -1.13 -20.74 -14.57
C ARG A 90 -1.52 -21.13 -13.15
N GLY A 91 -0.58 -21.17 -12.21
CA GLY A 91 -0.87 -21.39 -10.79
C GLY A 91 -1.85 -20.37 -10.19
N VAL A 92 -1.73 -19.08 -10.57
CA VAL A 92 -2.69 -18.04 -10.16
C VAL A 92 -4.08 -18.26 -10.78
N HIS A 93 -4.16 -18.79 -12.01
CA HIS A 93 -5.44 -19.17 -12.59
C HIS A 93 -6.06 -20.37 -11.86
N GLU A 94 -5.26 -21.39 -11.53
CA GLU A 94 -5.69 -22.56 -10.74
C GLU A 94 -6.17 -22.13 -9.34
N GLU A 95 -5.49 -21.18 -8.68
CA GLU A 95 -5.89 -20.57 -7.41
C GLU A 95 -7.22 -19.81 -7.52
N LEU A 96 -7.44 -19.03 -8.58
CA LEU A 96 -8.72 -18.39 -8.88
C LEU A 96 -9.86 -19.40 -9.14
N GLN A 97 -9.58 -20.56 -9.76
CA GLN A 97 -10.57 -21.63 -9.92
C GLN A 97 -10.90 -22.31 -8.58
N LEU A 98 -9.90 -22.51 -7.71
CA LEU A 98 -10.12 -22.98 -6.35
C LEU A 98 -10.97 -21.98 -5.56
N HIS A 99 -10.68 -20.68 -5.62
CA HIS A 99 -11.55 -19.64 -5.05
C HIS A 99 -12.97 -19.68 -5.61
N GLY A 100 -13.15 -20.14 -6.86
CA GLY A 100 -14.45 -20.43 -7.46
C GLY A 100 -15.28 -21.48 -6.71
N SER A 101 -14.65 -22.53 -6.15
CA SER A 101 -15.37 -23.54 -5.36
C SER A 101 -15.93 -22.95 -4.06
N TYR A 102 -15.13 -22.12 -3.37
CA TYR A 102 -15.57 -21.36 -2.21
C TYR A 102 -16.65 -20.36 -2.60
N ALA A 103 -16.42 -19.54 -3.63
CA ALA A 103 -17.36 -18.52 -4.05
C ALA A 103 -18.74 -19.09 -4.42
N ALA A 104 -18.79 -20.25 -5.06
CA ALA A 104 -20.03 -20.98 -5.32
C ALA A 104 -20.70 -21.48 -4.02
N LYS A 105 -19.93 -22.10 -3.11
CA LYS A 105 -20.41 -22.60 -1.81
C LYS A 105 -20.89 -21.49 -0.88
N TRP A 106 -20.29 -20.31 -0.97
CA TRP A 106 -20.50 -19.18 -0.05
C TRP A 106 -21.28 -18.02 -0.69
N GLY A 107 -21.59 -18.04 -1.99
CA GLY A 107 -22.36 -17.00 -2.69
C GLY A 107 -21.60 -15.68 -2.88
N VAL A 108 -20.33 -15.75 -3.25
CA VAL A 108 -19.43 -14.59 -3.43
C VAL A 108 -19.27 -14.28 -4.93
N ASP A 109 -19.31 -13.01 -5.31
CA ASP A 109 -18.94 -12.56 -6.66
C ASP A 109 -17.44 -12.27 -6.71
N MET A 110 -16.69 -13.07 -7.47
CA MET A 110 -15.24 -12.95 -7.65
C MET A 110 -14.83 -12.08 -8.85
N THR A 111 -15.78 -11.47 -9.55
CA THR A 111 -15.46 -10.64 -10.69
C THR A 111 -14.95 -9.27 -10.24
N VAL A 112 -14.00 -8.70 -10.99
CA VAL A 112 -13.49 -7.34 -10.77
C VAL A 112 -14.61 -6.29 -10.85
N ALA A 113 -15.70 -6.58 -11.57
CA ALA A 113 -16.87 -5.70 -11.70
C ALA A 113 -17.85 -5.82 -10.52
N GLY A 114 -18.03 -7.02 -9.95
CA GLY A 114 -18.89 -7.27 -8.80
C GLY A 114 -18.23 -6.97 -7.45
N THR A 115 -16.91 -7.06 -7.36
CA THR A 115 -16.16 -6.70 -6.15
C THR A 115 -15.81 -5.22 -6.10
N ARG A 116 -16.29 -4.53 -5.06
CA ARG A 116 -15.76 -3.22 -4.66
C ARG A 116 -14.48 -3.42 -3.84
N PRO A 117 -13.30 -2.96 -4.29
CA PRO A 117 -12.08 -3.12 -3.53
C PRO A 117 -12.07 -2.26 -2.26
N SER A 118 -11.49 -2.79 -1.19
CA SER A 118 -11.18 -2.06 0.03
C SER A 118 -10.02 -1.07 -0.21
N ALA A 119 -9.79 -0.15 0.74
CA ALA A 119 -8.66 0.78 0.65
C ALA A 119 -7.31 0.04 0.62
N ALA A 120 -7.13 -0.99 1.46
CA ALA A 120 -5.91 -1.80 1.51
C ALA A 120 -5.73 -2.63 0.23
N THR A 121 -6.78 -3.32 -0.23
CA THR A 121 -6.78 -4.09 -1.47
C THR A 121 -6.41 -3.20 -2.67
N LYS A 122 -7.03 -2.02 -2.77
CA LYS A 122 -6.71 -1.07 -3.86
C LYS A 122 -5.28 -0.56 -3.76
N ALA A 123 -4.82 -0.17 -2.57
CA ALA A 123 -3.44 0.27 -2.36
C ALA A 123 -2.42 -0.80 -2.76
N TYR A 124 -2.72 -2.07 -2.52
CA TYR A 124 -1.85 -3.17 -2.92
C TYR A 124 -1.88 -3.42 -4.43
N THR A 125 -3.06 -3.47 -5.06
CA THR A 125 -3.15 -3.61 -6.52
C THR A 125 -2.52 -2.43 -7.26
N ASP A 126 -2.68 -1.20 -6.75
CA ASP A 126 -2.03 0.00 -7.31
C ASP A 126 -0.51 -0.09 -7.19
N PHE A 127 0.02 -0.46 -6.01
CA PHE A 127 1.46 -0.67 -5.81
C PHE A 127 2.01 -1.71 -6.78
N LEU A 128 1.34 -2.86 -6.91
CA LEU A 128 1.81 -3.96 -7.75
C LEU A 128 1.83 -3.56 -9.24
N MET A 129 0.81 -2.85 -9.73
CA MET A 129 0.80 -2.33 -11.10
C MET A 129 1.87 -1.26 -11.32
N ASN A 130 2.08 -0.34 -10.36
CA ASN A 130 3.14 0.66 -10.47
C ASN A 130 4.55 0.03 -10.54
N VAL A 131 4.78 -1.13 -9.92
CA VAL A 131 6.04 -1.88 -10.04
C VAL A 131 6.14 -2.60 -11.39
N ALA A 132 5.04 -3.17 -11.88
CA ALA A 132 5.00 -3.90 -13.14
C ALA A 132 5.10 -2.99 -14.38
N ASP A 133 4.30 -1.92 -14.42
CA ASP A 133 4.16 -0.97 -15.52
C ASP A 133 5.31 0.05 -15.61
N ALA A 134 6.33 -0.04 -14.76
CA ALA A 134 7.51 0.80 -14.84
C ALA A 134 8.22 0.63 -16.20
N GLU A 135 8.20 1.69 -17.03
CA GLU A 135 8.85 1.75 -18.34
C GLU A 135 10.36 2.02 -18.23
N GLY A 136 11.15 1.39 -19.10
CA GLY A 136 12.61 1.60 -19.21
C GLY A 136 13.46 0.52 -18.54
N GLN A 137 14.74 0.84 -18.27
CA GLN A 137 15.69 -0.05 -17.60
C GLN A 137 15.41 -0.24 -16.10
N ASP A 138 14.44 0.49 -15.54
CA ASP A 138 14.13 0.58 -14.10
C ASP A 138 12.99 -0.33 -13.60
N GLY A 139 12.43 -1.16 -14.48
CA GLY A 139 11.34 -2.11 -14.14
C GLY A 139 11.68 -3.53 -14.58
N SER A 140 12.55 -4.20 -13.83
CA SER A 140 13.06 -5.55 -14.08
C SER A 140 12.10 -6.65 -13.58
N VAL A 141 12.25 -7.86 -14.13
CA VAL A 141 11.50 -9.05 -13.64
C VAL A 141 11.84 -9.34 -12.17
N ALA A 142 13.08 -9.09 -11.73
CA ALA A 142 13.48 -9.26 -10.32
C ALA A 142 12.73 -8.32 -9.36
N GLU A 143 12.39 -7.11 -9.78
CA GLU A 143 11.65 -6.14 -8.96
C GLU A 143 10.17 -6.49 -8.87
N ILE A 144 9.58 -6.95 -9.98
CA ILE A 144 8.22 -7.50 -9.99
C ILE A 144 8.14 -8.71 -9.06
N LEU A 145 9.13 -9.62 -9.13
CA LEU A 145 9.22 -10.76 -8.21
C LEU A 145 9.45 -10.33 -6.75
N ALA A 146 10.23 -9.28 -6.47
CA ALA A 146 10.37 -8.75 -5.11
C ALA A 146 9.06 -8.21 -4.53
N ALA A 147 8.18 -7.63 -5.37
CA ALA A 147 6.84 -7.20 -4.99
C ALA A 147 5.82 -8.36 -4.88
N MET A 148 6.03 -9.47 -5.59
CA MET A 148 5.10 -10.61 -5.68
C MET A 148 5.50 -11.84 -4.86
N LEU A 149 6.72 -11.90 -4.34
CA LEU A 149 7.20 -12.98 -3.48
C LEU A 149 6.59 -12.93 -2.05
N PRO A 150 6.41 -11.76 -1.42
CA PRO A 150 5.75 -11.61 -0.12
C PRO A 150 4.46 -12.40 0.06
N CYS A 151 3.50 -12.30 -0.88
CA CYS A 151 2.20 -12.96 -0.73
C CYS A 151 2.33 -14.48 -0.59
N ALA A 152 3.06 -15.12 -1.49
CA ALA A 152 3.20 -16.57 -1.50
C ALA A 152 3.94 -17.08 -0.26
N ARG A 153 4.98 -16.36 0.16
CA ARG A 153 5.76 -16.74 1.35
C ARG A 153 4.97 -16.52 2.64
N LEU A 154 4.22 -15.42 2.74
CA LEU A 154 3.38 -15.13 3.90
C LEU A 154 2.20 -16.09 3.98
N TYR A 155 1.46 -16.32 2.90
CA TYR A 155 0.30 -17.22 2.89
C TYR A 155 0.74 -18.67 3.20
N GLY A 156 1.87 -19.12 2.63
CA GLY A 156 2.46 -20.41 2.99
C GLY A 156 2.88 -20.49 4.46
N PHE A 157 3.50 -19.43 5.00
CA PHE A 157 3.84 -19.33 6.41
C PHE A 157 2.61 -19.39 7.33
N LEU A 158 1.58 -18.59 7.03
CA LEU A 158 0.32 -18.60 7.77
C LEU A 158 -0.32 -19.98 7.69
N GLY A 159 -0.50 -20.54 6.49
CA GLY A 159 -1.05 -21.89 6.27
C GLY A 159 -0.33 -22.96 7.10
N ALA A 160 1.01 -23.00 7.08
CA ALA A 160 1.78 -23.95 7.87
C ALA A 160 1.68 -23.72 9.40
N ALA A 161 1.72 -22.47 9.86
CA ALA A 161 1.56 -22.13 11.28
C ALA A 161 0.16 -22.50 11.79
N LEU A 162 -0.86 -22.26 10.96
CA LEU A 162 -2.27 -22.60 11.22
C LEU A 162 -2.51 -24.10 11.18
N ALA A 163 -1.91 -24.85 10.25
CA ALA A 163 -1.99 -26.31 10.25
C ALA A 163 -1.31 -26.90 11.50
N GLY A 164 -0.13 -26.41 11.86
CA GLY A 164 0.61 -26.81 13.07
C GLY A 164 -0.19 -26.59 14.37
N ALA A 165 -1.04 -25.55 14.43
CA ALA A 165 -1.90 -25.25 15.56
C ALA A 165 -2.87 -26.40 15.93
N HIS A 166 -3.28 -27.22 14.96
CA HIS A 166 -4.20 -28.35 15.19
C HIS A 166 -3.47 -29.66 15.52
N GLY A 167 -2.13 -29.63 15.57
CA GLY A 167 -1.28 -30.76 15.95
C GLY A 167 -0.97 -31.71 14.78
N PRO A 168 -0.41 -32.91 15.07
CA PRO A 168 0.12 -33.83 14.05
C PRO A 168 -0.96 -34.62 13.28
N GLN A 169 -2.21 -34.15 13.24
CA GLN A 169 -3.20 -34.71 12.31
C GLN A 169 -2.78 -34.36 10.88
N ALA A 170 -2.97 -35.29 9.95
CA ALA A 170 -2.66 -35.03 8.55
C ALA A 170 -3.49 -33.83 8.04
N PRO A 171 -2.94 -32.92 7.23
CA PRO A 171 -3.67 -31.74 6.71
C PRO A 171 -5.00 -32.08 6.02
N ASP A 172 -5.14 -33.31 5.54
CA ASP A 172 -6.32 -33.83 4.85
C ASP A 172 -7.51 -34.14 5.78
N GLN A 173 -7.31 -34.23 7.11
CA GLN A 173 -8.39 -34.45 8.07
C GLN A 173 -8.84 -33.11 8.67
N ALA A 174 -10.00 -32.63 8.23
CA ALA A 174 -10.60 -31.41 8.78
C ALA A 174 -11.03 -31.60 10.24
N PRO A 175 -10.67 -30.69 11.15
CA PRO A 175 -11.22 -30.66 12.50
C PRO A 175 -12.75 -30.53 12.45
N PRO A 176 -13.51 -31.21 13.34
CA PRO A 176 -14.96 -31.11 13.38
C PRO A 176 -15.46 -29.66 13.43
N ALA A 177 -16.43 -29.34 12.57
CA ALA A 177 -17.02 -28.00 12.41
C ALA A 177 -16.06 -26.86 11.96
N HIS A 178 -14.84 -27.15 11.48
CA HIS A 178 -13.92 -26.10 11.03
C HIS A 178 -14.19 -25.63 9.59
N HIS A 179 -15.11 -24.67 9.44
CA HIS A 179 -15.62 -24.18 8.14
C HIS A 179 -14.55 -23.64 7.16
N TYR A 180 -13.38 -23.23 7.67
CA TYR A 180 -12.29 -22.62 6.89
C TYR A 180 -11.08 -23.55 6.71
N TRP A 181 -11.20 -24.85 7.04
CA TRP A 181 -10.05 -25.77 7.04
C TRP A 181 -9.43 -25.97 5.66
N GLU A 182 -10.26 -25.89 4.62
CA GLU A 182 -9.85 -26.05 3.24
C GLU A 182 -8.82 -24.98 2.83
N TRP A 183 -8.91 -23.75 3.36
CA TRP A 183 -7.91 -22.68 3.18
C TRP A 183 -6.58 -23.10 3.82
N VAL A 184 -6.63 -23.53 5.09
CA VAL A 184 -5.44 -23.97 5.84
C VAL A 184 -4.74 -25.11 5.10
N ARG A 185 -5.48 -26.13 4.68
CA ARG A 185 -4.97 -27.28 3.92
C ARG A 185 -4.35 -26.87 2.58
N THR A 186 -4.96 -25.93 1.85
CA THR A 186 -4.40 -25.43 0.58
C THR A 186 -3.07 -24.74 0.80
N TYR A 187 -3.00 -23.75 1.69
CA TYR A 187 -1.79 -22.95 1.90
C TYR A 187 -0.70 -23.67 2.72
N SER A 188 -1.05 -24.74 3.45
CA SER A 188 -0.08 -25.66 4.08
C SER A 188 0.33 -26.85 3.20
N SER A 189 -0.20 -26.98 1.97
CA SER A 189 0.06 -28.13 1.11
C SER A 189 1.50 -28.12 0.58
N ALA A 190 2.06 -29.31 0.32
CA ALA A 190 3.38 -29.44 -0.31
C ALA A 190 3.41 -28.75 -1.70
N ASP A 191 2.32 -28.83 -2.45
CA ASP A 191 2.19 -28.19 -3.77
C ASP A 191 2.28 -26.67 -3.65
N TYR A 192 1.50 -26.05 -2.76
CA TYR A 192 1.57 -24.60 -2.53
C TYR A 192 2.94 -24.18 -1.98
N LEU A 193 3.48 -24.90 -1.00
CA LEU A 193 4.78 -24.59 -0.39
C LEU A 193 5.96 -24.74 -1.37
N SER A 194 5.77 -25.42 -2.51
CA SER A 194 6.77 -25.44 -3.60
C SER A 194 6.84 -24.10 -4.37
N VAL A 195 5.74 -23.33 -4.39
CA VAL A 195 5.60 -22.08 -5.16
C VAL A 195 6.51 -20.96 -4.64
N PRO A 196 6.57 -20.63 -3.33
CA PRO A 196 7.57 -19.71 -2.79
C PRO A 196 8.99 -20.12 -3.16
N GLY A 197 9.34 -21.41 -3.01
CA GLY A 197 10.65 -21.92 -3.37
C GLY A 197 11.00 -21.74 -4.85
N LEU A 198 10.04 -21.88 -5.77
CA LEU A 198 10.24 -21.59 -7.20
C LEU A 198 10.45 -20.08 -7.44
N LYS A 199 9.58 -19.23 -6.89
CA LYS A 199 9.70 -17.77 -6.98
C LYS A 199 11.05 -17.28 -6.45
N GLU A 200 11.54 -17.85 -5.35
CA GLU A 200 12.82 -17.50 -4.74
C GLU A 200 14.01 -17.92 -5.59
N ARG A 201 14.06 -19.17 -6.10
CA ARG A 201 15.15 -19.59 -7.00
C ARG A 201 15.23 -18.71 -8.24
N MET A 202 14.09 -18.34 -8.83
CA MET A 202 14.04 -17.42 -9.97
C MET A 202 14.45 -15.99 -9.56
N PHE A 203 13.99 -15.49 -8.41
CA PHE A 203 14.36 -14.18 -7.89
C PHE A 203 15.88 -14.07 -7.62
N GLU A 204 16.49 -15.05 -6.95
CA GLU A 204 17.95 -15.09 -6.72
C GLU A 204 18.74 -15.13 -8.04
N ARG A 205 18.26 -15.91 -9.02
CA ARG A 205 18.83 -16.00 -10.37
C ARG A 205 18.79 -14.65 -11.11
N LEU A 206 17.70 -13.89 -10.97
CA LEU A 206 17.45 -12.65 -11.71
C LEU A 206 17.92 -11.37 -10.99
N ALA A 207 18.05 -11.39 -9.66
CA ALA A 207 18.59 -10.26 -8.91
C ALA A 207 20.08 -10.04 -9.18
N GLY A 208 20.85 -11.11 -9.42
CA GLY A 208 22.26 -11.04 -9.78
C GLY A 208 23.15 -10.35 -8.73
N LYS A 209 24.38 -10.00 -9.12
CA LYS A 209 25.34 -9.29 -8.24
C LYS A 209 25.24 -7.76 -8.32
N GLU A 210 24.44 -7.22 -9.24
CA GLU A 210 24.37 -5.78 -9.56
C GLU A 210 23.02 -5.12 -9.23
N ALA A 211 22.02 -5.85 -8.71
CA ALA A 211 20.77 -5.21 -8.29
C ALA A 211 20.99 -4.16 -7.18
N ASP A 212 20.22 -3.06 -7.22
CA ASP A 212 19.98 -2.21 -6.04
C ASP A 212 19.20 -3.05 -5.01
N LYS A 213 19.96 -3.79 -4.19
CA LYS A 213 19.47 -4.57 -3.06
C LYS A 213 18.59 -3.74 -2.12
N ALA A 214 18.85 -2.45 -2.00
CA ALA A 214 18.01 -1.56 -1.20
C ALA A 214 16.67 -1.26 -1.89
N LYS A 215 16.60 -1.19 -3.23
CA LYS A 215 15.33 -1.12 -4.00
C LYS A 215 14.52 -2.39 -3.83
N LEU A 216 15.14 -3.56 -4.02
CA LEU A 216 14.47 -4.85 -3.82
C LEU A 216 13.93 -4.98 -2.38
N LEU A 217 14.70 -4.57 -1.37
CA LEU A 217 14.25 -4.54 0.02
C LEU A 217 13.11 -3.54 0.28
N ARG A 218 13.13 -2.35 -0.34
CA ARG A 218 12.02 -1.38 -0.25
C ARG A 218 10.74 -1.96 -0.86
N LEU A 219 10.82 -2.61 -2.02
CA LEU A 219 9.66 -3.22 -2.69
C LEU A 219 9.09 -4.37 -1.87
N TYR A 220 9.94 -5.30 -1.44
CA TYR A 220 9.55 -6.46 -0.64
C TYR A 220 8.90 -6.05 0.70
N ARG A 221 9.52 -5.08 1.41
CA ARG A 221 8.95 -4.54 2.65
C ARG A 221 7.63 -3.83 2.41
N ARG A 222 7.48 -3.03 1.34
CA ARG A 222 6.20 -2.36 1.08
C ARG A 222 5.08 -3.34 0.75
N ALA A 223 5.36 -4.39 -0.03
CA ALA A 223 4.43 -5.48 -0.26
C ALA A 223 4.02 -6.17 1.06
N MET A 224 4.97 -6.54 1.92
CA MET A 224 4.68 -7.12 3.24
C MET A 224 3.84 -6.20 4.16
N GLN A 225 4.01 -4.88 4.07
CA GLN A 225 3.15 -3.93 4.78
C GLN A 225 1.73 -3.92 4.23
N LEU A 226 1.60 -3.96 2.91
CA LEU A 226 0.31 -4.04 2.23
C LEU A 226 -0.43 -5.35 2.52
N GLU A 227 0.27 -6.47 2.72
CA GLU A 227 -0.29 -7.72 3.24
C GLU A 227 -0.89 -7.55 4.63
N ALA A 228 -0.12 -6.98 5.57
CA ALA A 228 -0.59 -6.74 6.93
C ALA A 228 -1.79 -5.76 6.95
N GLU A 229 -1.75 -4.72 6.11
CA GLU A 229 -2.88 -3.81 5.88
C GLU A 229 -4.12 -4.56 5.30
N PHE A 230 -3.91 -5.53 4.41
CA PHE A 230 -4.97 -6.33 3.77
C PHE A 230 -5.68 -7.28 4.74
N PHE A 231 -4.94 -7.96 5.62
CA PHE A 231 -5.55 -8.76 6.70
C PHE A 231 -6.26 -7.86 7.73
N ALA A 232 -5.62 -6.77 8.16
CA ALA A 232 -6.19 -5.85 9.15
C ALA A 232 -7.46 -5.11 8.67
N ALA A 233 -7.66 -5.00 7.35
CA ALA A 233 -8.84 -4.39 6.73
C ALA A 233 -10.08 -5.32 6.70
N GLN A 234 -9.93 -6.62 7.02
CA GLN A 234 -11.07 -7.54 7.00
C GLN A 234 -12.09 -7.19 8.10
N PRO A 235 -13.41 -7.27 7.82
CA PRO A 235 -14.47 -6.82 8.73
C PRO A 235 -14.74 -7.85 9.83
N TYR A 236 -13.72 -8.15 10.63
CA TYR A 236 -13.80 -9.06 11.77
C TYR A 236 -13.33 -8.37 13.07
N SER A 237 -14.14 -8.55 14.11
CA SER A 237 -13.90 -8.08 15.46
C SER A 237 -14.24 -9.22 16.43
N PRO A 238 -13.24 -10.02 16.86
CA PRO A 238 -13.47 -11.11 17.80
C PRO A 238 -13.88 -10.54 19.17
N PRO A 239 -14.58 -11.33 20.00
CA PRO A 239 -14.77 -10.96 21.40
C PRO A 239 -13.41 -10.81 22.10
N PRO A 240 -13.25 -9.81 22.99
CA PRO A 240 -11.99 -9.59 23.69
C PRO A 240 -11.63 -10.79 24.56
N ARG A 241 -10.35 -11.19 24.56
CA ARG A 241 -9.81 -12.12 25.54
C ARG A 241 -9.95 -11.49 26.93
N ARG A 242 -10.37 -12.29 27.91
CA ARG A 242 -10.41 -11.91 29.32
C ARG A 242 -9.34 -12.70 30.05
N PHE A 243 -8.64 -12.06 30.98
CA PHE A 243 -7.58 -12.68 31.78
C PHE A 243 -7.87 -12.48 33.26
N SER A 244 -7.76 -13.55 34.04
CA SER A 244 -8.02 -13.56 35.49
C SER A 244 -6.77 -13.21 36.29
N ALA A 245 -5.59 -13.60 35.79
CA ALA A 245 -4.28 -13.12 36.22
C ALA A 245 -3.21 -13.41 35.16
N LEU A 246 -2.11 -12.64 35.21
CA LEU A 246 -0.86 -12.92 34.52
C LEU A 246 0.18 -13.37 35.54
N VAL A 247 0.68 -14.59 35.38
CA VAL A 247 1.76 -15.17 36.18
C VAL A 247 3.02 -15.21 35.33
N VAL A 248 4.16 -14.82 35.90
CA VAL A 248 5.45 -14.83 35.20
C VAL A 248 6.55 -15.40 36.10
N ASP A 249 7.44 -16.19 35.52
CA ASP A 249 8.76 -16.41 36.14
C ASP A 249 9.60 -15.14 36.06
N PHE A 250 10.41 -14.87 37.09
CA PHE A 250 11.22 -13.66 37.13
C PHE A 250 12.51 -13.74 36.30
N ASP A 251 13.22 -14.86 36.32
CA ASP A 251 14.69 -14.85 36.19
C ASP A 251 15.14 -14.67 34.72
N GLU A 252 15.39 -15.75 33.96
CA GLU A 252 15.71 -15.59 32.53
C GLU A 252 14.49 -15.17 31.69
N THR A 253 13.27 -15.37 32.22
CA THR A 253 12.01 -14.89 31.63
C THR A 253 11.89 -13.36 31.63
N CYS A 254 11.99 -12.67 32.78
CA CYS A 254 11.83 -11.20 32.83
C CYS A 254 13.15 -10.42 32.67
N THR A 255 14.31 -11.03 32.99
CA THR A 255 15.63 -10.37 32.93
C THR A 255 16.49 -10.90 31.80
N ALA A 256 17.61 -10.21 31.52
CA ALA A 256 18.61 -10.62 30.52
C ALA A 256 20.00 -10.85 31.13
N LYS A 257 20.09 -10.98 32.46
CA LYS A 257 21.34 -11.12 33.22
C LYS A 257 21.15 -12.12 34.35
N ASP A 258 22.21 -12.84 34.67
CA ASP A 258 22.31 -13.71 35.84
C ASP A 258 21.91 -12.98 37.15
N THR A 259 20.72 -13.32 37.65
CA THR A 259 20.09 -12.76 38.85
C THR A 259 20.73 -13.28 40.13
N ILE A 260 21.19 -14.54 40.13
CA ILE A 260 21.84 -15.20 41.27
C ILE A 260 23.25 -14.63 41.46
N GLY A 261 24.04 -14.51 40.39
CA GLY A 261 25.37 -13.91 40.45
C GLY A 261 25.35 -12.43 40.83
N GLY A 262 24.24 -11.72 40.63
CA GLY A 262 24.03 -10.38 41.18
C GLY A 262 24.04 -10.37 42.71
N LEU A 263 23.28 -11.28 43.32
CA LEU A 263 23.24 -11.49 44.77
C LEU A 263 24.59 -12.01 45.31
N MET A 264 25.28 -12.89 44.56
CA MET A 264 26.63 -13.38 44.93
C MET A 264 27.70 -12.28 44.91
N ARG A 265 27.64 -11.33 43.96
CA ARG A 265 28.54 -10.17 43.93
C ARG A 265 28.29 -9.22 45.10
N LEU A 266 27.04 -9.05 45.53
CA LEU A 266 26.72 -8.30 46.74
C LEU A 266 27.30 -8.98 47.99
N ALA A 267 27.12 -10.29 48.14
CA ALA A 267 27.73 -11.08 49.21
C ALA A 267 29.25 -10.88 49.28
N ALA A 268 29.95 -10.91 48.14
CA ALA A 268 31.38 -10.64 48.06
C ALA A 268 31.76 -9.22 48.53
N ALA A 269 30.93 -8.22 48.22
CA ALA A 269 31.16 -6.83 48.63
C ALA A 269 30.89 -6.58 50.11
N ALA A 270 29.83 -7.16 50.67
CA ALA A 270 29.46 -7.03 52.09
C ALA A 270 30.53 -7.65 53.02
N ALA A 271 31.11 -8.79 52.62
CA ALA A 271 32.27 -9.39 53.31
C ALA A 271 33.47 -8.41 53.38
N GLY A 272 33.68 -7.62 52.33
CA GLY A 272 34.71 -6.58 52.25
C GLY A 272 34.48 -5.39 53.18
N GLN A 273 33.25 -4.87 53.26
CA GLN A 273 32.98 -3.62 53.99
C GLN A 273 32.95 -3.76 55.52
N GLN A 274 32.61 -4.94 56.06
CA GLN A 274 32.52 -5.15 57.52
C GLN A 274 33.88 -5.30 58.23
N GLY A 275 35.00 -5.01 57.57
CA GLY A 275 36.35 -5.13 58.15
C GLY A 275 36.75 -6.58 58.49
N ARG A 276 36.00 -7.57 57.99
CA ARG A 276 36.30 -9.01 58.15
C ARG A 276 37.28 -9.51 57.10
N ALA A 277 37.30 -8.88 55.92
CA ALA A 277 38.12 -9.30 54.80
C ALA A 277 39.61 -8.95 54.95
N THR A 278 40.44 -10.00 54.92
CA THR A 278 41.74 -9.88 54.23
C THR A 278 41.52 -10.02 52.72
N ALA A 279 42.55 -9.83 51.89
CA ALA A 279 42.45 -10.08 50.45
C ALA A 279 42.02 -11.53 50.08
N GLY A 280 42.05 -12.46 51.04
CA GLY A 280 41.54 -13.82 50.88
C GLY A 280 40.02 -13.96 50.81
N ASP A 281 39.23 -13.03 51.37
CA ASP A 281 37.80 -13.26 51.58
C ASP A 281 36.95 -13.05 50.31
N ALA A 282 37.26 -12.00 49.52
CA ALA A 282 36.64 -11.83 48.20
C ALA A 282 37.02 -12.98 47.24
N ALA A 283 38.27 -13.46 47.35
CA ALA A 283 38.73 -14.65 46.63
C ALA A 283 38.03 -15.94 47.11
N TRP A 284 37.74 -16.05 48.42
CA TRP A 284 36.99 -17.15 49.01
C TRP A 284 35.53 -17.18 48.54
N VAL A 285 34.85 -16.02 48.47
CA VAL A 285 33.48 -15.93 47.94
C VAL A 285 33.46 -16.35 46.45
N ALA A 286 34.38 -15.81 45.64
CA ALA A 286 34.48 -16.18 44.23
C ALA A 286 34.77 -17.67 44.04
N ALA A 287 35.76 -18.23 44.75
CA ALA A 287 36.11 -19.65 44.66
C ALA A 287 34.99 -20.57 45.16
N THR A 288 34.30 -20.19 46.25
CA THR A 288 33.18 -20.95 46.81
C THR A 288 31.97 -20.93 45.87
N SER A 289 31.64 -19.78 45.29
CA SER A 289 30.59 -19.66 44.26
C SER A 289 30.91 -20.49 43.01
N SER A 290 32.17 -20.46 42.53
CA SER A 290 32.58 -21.28 41.38
C SER A 290 32.52 -22.78 41.65
N ARG A 291 32.93 -23.21 42.86
CA ARG A 291 32.82 -24.62 43.27
C ARG A 291 31.37 -25.08 43.35
N LEU A 292 30.51 -24.33 44.06
CA LEU A 292 29.09 -24.68 44.20
C LEU A 292 28.37 -24.76 42.84
N ALA A 293 28.70 -23.87 41.90
CA ALA A 293 28.17 -23.94 40.53
C ALA A 293 28.66 -25.18 39.77
N ALA A 294 29.93 -25.56 39.91
CA ALA A 294 30.48 -26.77 39.29
C ALA A 294 29.87 -28.05 39.89
N ASP A 295 29.74 -28.12 41.22
CA ASP A 295 29.11 -29.23 41.93
C ASP A 295 27.64 -29.40 41.50
N TYR A 296 26.90 -28.29 41.37
CA TYR A 296 25.54 -28.27 40.86
C TYR A 296 25.44 -28.81 39.43
N VAL A 297 26.26 -28.31 38.50
CA VAL A 297 26.24 -28.74 37.09
C VAL A 297 26.57 -30.23 36.96
N ALA A 298 27.54 -30.73 37.72
CA ALA A 298 27.90 -32.15 37.73
C ALA A 298 26.75 -33.04 38.24
N ALA A 299 26.17 -32.70 39.39
CA ALA A 299 25.08 -33.47 39.99
C ALA A 299 23.78 -33.38 39.18
N GLN A 300 23.48 -32.23 38.58
CA GLN A 300 22.37 -32.06 37.65
C GLN A 300 22.56 -32.91 36.39
N GLY A 301 23.78 -32.98 35.85
CA GLY A 301 24.13 -33.83 34.71
C GLY A 301 23.88 -35.31 34.98
N GLU A 302 24.27 -35.81 36.16
CA GLU A 302 24.00 -37.21 36.58
C GLU A 302 22.49 -37.48 36.72
N LEU A 303 21.76 -36.56 37.37
CA LEU A 303 20.31 -36.66 37.53
C LEU A 303 19.60 -36.71 36.17
N LEU A 304 19.92 -35.78 35.27
CA LEU A 304 19.32 -35.70 33.95
C LEU A 304 19.71 -36.90 33.07
N GLY A 305 20.95 -37.41 33.16
CA GLY A 305 21.35 -38.63 32.46
C GLY A 305 20.54 -39.86 32.89
N ARG A 306 20.17 -39.95 34.17
CA ARG A 306 19.32 -41.02 34.73
C ARG A 306 17.83 -40.85 34.37
N LEU A 307 17.31 -39.63 34.41
CA LEU A 307 15.88 -39.35 34.17
C LEU A 307 15.53 -39.21 32.68
N LEU A 308 16.47 -38.72 31.87
CA LEU A 308 16.34 -38.48 30.43
C LEU A 308 17.52 -39.16 29.70
N PRO A 309 17.62 -40.50 29.68
CA PRO A 309 18.68 -41.18 28.93
C PRO A 309 18.67 -40.82 27.44
N GLU A 310 19.83 -40.87 26.80
CA GLU A 310 19.96 -40.64 25.35
C GLU A 310 19.36 -41.82 24.57
N GLY A 311 18.72 -41.52 23.43
CA GLY A 311 18.03 -42.52 22.60
C GLY A 311 16.71 -43.06 23.17
N ALA A 312 16.24 -42.57 24.33
CA ALA A 312 14.90 -42.88 24.81
C ALA A 312 13.84 -42.39 23.81
N PRO A 313 12.79 -43.18 23.52
CA PRO A 313 11.76 -42.78 22.57
C PRO A 313 10.94 -41.61 23.10
N ASP A 314 10.60 -40.68 22.19
CA ASP A 314 9.63 -39.62 22.43
C ASP A 314 8.22 -40.23 22.61
N ALA A 315 7.42 -39.66 23.51
CA ALA A 315 6.08 -40.19 23.78
C ALA A 315 5.07 -39.68 22.75
N ALA A 316 4.30 -40.58 22.15
CA ALA A 316 3.29 -40.26 21.14
C ALA A 316 2.03 -39.57 21.72
N ALA A 317 1.84 -39.61 23.04
CA ALA A 317 0.75 -38.99 23.77
C ALA A 317 1.27 -38.42 25.09
N TYR A 318 0.51 -37.48 25.68
CA TYR A 318 0.89 -36.78 26.90
C TYR A 318 0.94 -37.72 28.13
N ASP A 319 2.13 -37.88 28.71
CA ASP A 319 2.39 -38.70 29.90
C ASP A 319 2.50 -37.83 31.15
N ALA A 320 1.34 -37.50 31.73
CA ALA A 320 1.26 -36.69 32.94
C ALA A 320 1.93 -37.37 34.17
N ALA A 321 1.79 -38.68 34.32
CA ALA A 321 2.32 -39.41 35.48
C ALA A 321 3.85 -39.52 35.46
N GLY A 322 4.44 -39.79 34.28
CA GLY A 322 5.88 -39.77 34.09
C GLY A 322 6.47 -38.36 34.27
N LEU A 323 5.76 -37.32 33.79
CA LEU A 323 6.16 -35.93 34.00
C LEU A 323 6.12 -35.54 35.49
N ASP A 324 5.08 -35.91 36.22
CA ASP A 324 4.96 -35.61 37.65
C ASP A 324 6.10 -36.27 38.45
N ALA A 325 6.47 -37.51 38.12
CA ALA A 325 7.61 -38.20 38.72
C ALA A 325 8.95 -37.50 38.38
N PHE A 326 9.12 -37.02 37.14
CA PHE A 326 10.29 -36.26 36.71
C PHE A 326 10.41 -34.93 37.47
N LEU A 327 9.33 -34.15 37.54
CA LEU A 327 9.30 -32.85 38.24
C LEU A 327 9.47 -33.02 39.75
N ALA A 328 8.96 -34.11 40.33
CA ALA A 328 9.19 -34.44 41.73
C ALA A 328 10.67 -34.69 42.01
N ALA A 329 11.35 -35.53 41.21
CA ALA A 329 12.77 -35.82 41.38
C ALA A 329 13.66 -34.59 41.14
N LEU A 330 13.30 -33.70 40.19
CA LEU A 330 13.97 -32.41 40.00
C LEU A 330 13.79 -31.49 41.23
N SER A 331 12.59 -31.45 41.80
CA SER A 331 12.30 -30.61 42.97
C SER A 331 13.05 -31.06 44.23
N ASP A 332 13.19 -32.37 44.44
CA ASP A 332 13.97 -32.91 45.57
C ASP A 332 15.47 -32.63 45.40
N PHE A 333 15.96 -32.56 44.16
CA PHE A 333 17.33 -32.13 43.83
C PHE A 333 17.54 -30.64 44.09
N ASP A 334 16.64 -29.76 43.62
CA ASP A 334 16.74 -28.31 43.84
C ASP A 334 16.79 -27.98 45.36
N ALA A 335 15.95 -28.66 46.15
CA ALA A 335 15.94 -28.53 47.61
C ALA A 335 17.26 -29.00 48.25
N ALA A 336 17.85 -30.10 47.77
CA ALA A 336 19.13 -30.61 48.26
C ALA A 336 20.30 -29.68 47.91
N MET A 337 20.30 -29.09 46.70
CA MET A 337 21.39 -28.20 46.24
C MET A 337 21.39 -26.81 46.90
N ASN A 338 20.25 -26.35 47.42
CA ASN A 338 20.21 -25.11 48.21
C ASN A 338 20.90 -25.25 49.58
N ALA A 339 20.92 -26.45 50.19
CA ALA A 339 21.47 -26.65 51.54
C ALA A 339 22.99 -26.37 51.65
N PRO A 340 23.87 -26.79 50.71
CA PRO A 340 25.28 -26.38 50.68
C PRO A 340 25.50 -24.85 50.60
N VAL A 341 24.63 -24.11 49.92
CA VAL A 341 24.71 -22.65 49.80
C VAL A 341 24.44 -22.00 51.16
N GLU A 342 23.36 -22.40 51.83
CA GLU A 342 23.03 -21.93 53.18
C GLU A 342 24.13 -22.31 54.19
N ALA A 343 24.60 -23.55 54.15
CA ALA A 343 25.62 -24.07 55.07
C ALA A 343 27.00 -23.39 54.93
N CYS A 344 27.39 -22.95 53.72
CA CYS A 344 28.64 -22.23 53.53
C CYS A 344 28.58 -20.77 54.00
N GLY A 345 27.39 -20.23 54.28
CA GLY A 345 27.21 -18.88 54.84
C GLY A 345 27.50 -17.74 53.86
N ILE A 346 27.64 -18.02 52.55
CA ILE A 346 27.97 -17.03 51.51
C ILE A 346 27.00 -15.84 51.47
N LEU A 347 25.74 -16.02 51.90
CA LEU A 347 24.70 -14.98 51.94
C LEU A 347 24.68 -14.12 53.21
N ARG A 348 25.59 -14.33 54.18
CA ARG A 348 25.58 -13.65 55.48
C ARG A 348 26.20 -12.26 55.45
N GLY A 349 25.59 -11.31 56.16
CA GLY A 349 26.18 -10.01 56.50
C GLY A 349 25.85 -8.84 55.57
N SER A 350 24.94 -8.98 54.61
CA SER A 350 24.39 -7.83 53.87
C SER A 350 23.22 -7.20 54.64
N THR A 351 22.95 -5.92 54.45
CA THR A 351 21.71 -5.27 54.92
C THR A 351 20.60 -5.39 53.87
N SER A 352 19.35 -5.28 54.29
CA SER A 352 18.19 -5.21 53.38
C SER A 352 18.30 -4.05 52.37
N ALA A 353 18.90 -2.92 52.76
CA ALA A 353 19.11 -1.77 51.89
C ALA A 353 20.14 -2.05 50.77
N GLU A 354 21.22 -2.78 51.06
CA GLU A 354 22.21 -3.17 50.06
C GLU A 354 21.65 -4.24 49.10
N VAL A 355 20.84 -5.17 49.62
CA VAL A 355 20.09 -6.15 48.80
C VAL A 355 19.13 -5.45 47.84
N ALA A 356 18.37 -4.45 48.33
CA ALA A 356 17.51 -3.63 47.49
C ALA A 356 18.31 -2.81 46.45
N ALA A 357 19.44 -2.21 46.83
CA ALA A 357 20.28 -1.45 45.90
C ALA A 357 20.87 -2.33 44.79
N ALA A 358 21.31 -3.56 45.10
CA ALA A 358 21.77 -4.52 44.12
C ALA A 358 20.63 -4.98 43.18
N GLY A 359 19.43 -5.20 43.73
CA GLY A 359 18.23 -5.52 42.95
C GLY A 359 17.82 -4.39 42.01
N ALA A 360 17.88 -3.14 42.47
CA ALA A 360 17.57 -1.97 41.65
C ALA A 360 18.56 -1.75 40.47
N GLY A 361 19.76 -2.33 40.53
CA GLY A 361 20.71 -2.37 39.42
C GLY A 361 20.41 -3.45 38.36
N LEU A 362 19.45 -4.35 38.61
CA LEU A 362 19.07 -5.43 37.70
C LEU A 362 18.14 -4.88 36.60
N GLN A 363 18.49 -5.19 35.34
CA GLN A 363 17.76 -4.70 34.18
C GLN A 363 16.74 -5.75 33.71
N LEU A 364 15.46 -5.42 33.86
CA LEU A 364 14.37 -6.14 33.18
C LEU A 364 14.48 -5.92 31.66
N ARG A 365 13.99 -6.90 30.89
CA ARG A 365 13.75 -6.74 29.45
C ARG A 365 12.73 -5.60 29.25
N PRO A 366 12.97 -4.57 28.41
CA PRO A 366 12.09 -3.40 28.30
C PRO A 366 10.61 -3.77 28.03
N GLN A 367 10.38 -4.65 27.06
CA GLN A 367 9.04 -5.11 26.68
C GLN A 367 8.36 -5.93 27.78
N CYS A 368 9.11 -6.61 28.66
CA CYS A 368 8.54 -7.27 29.82
C CYS A 368 7.92 -6.23 30.77
N ARG A 369 8.67 -5.18 31.12
CA ARG A 369 8.19 -4.11 32.00
C ARG A 369 6.95 -3.41 31.42
N GLU A 370 6.91 -3.20 30.11
CA GLU A 370 5.72 -2.69 29.39
C GLU A 370 4.52 -3.63 29.53
N VAL A 371 4.70 -4.95 29.35
CA VAL A 371 3.62 -5.94 29.50
C VAL A 371 3.09 -5.99 30.93
N LEU A 372 3.97 -6.05 31.95
CA LEU A 372 3.54 -6.08 33.36
C LEU A 372 2.77 -4.80 33.74
N SER A 373 3.26 -3.63 33.30
CA SER A 373 2.59 -2.35 33.54
C SER A 373 1.24 -2.26 32.82
N GLY A 374 1.19 -2.72 31.57
CA GLY A 374 -0.03 -2.74 30.74
C GLY A 374 -1.08 -3.74 31.21
N ALA A 375 -0.68 -4.80 31.93
CA ALA A 375 -1.59 -5.73 32.59
C ALA A 375 -2.26 -5.06 33.81
N LEU A 376 -1.45 -4.47 34.71
CA LEU A 376 -1.94 -3.73 35.88
C LEU A 376 -2.85 -2.56 35.49
N GLY A 377 -2.48 -1.79 34.46
CA GLY A 377 -3.29 -0.68 33.93
C GLY A 377 -4.64 -1.12 33.35
N ARG A 378 -4.78 -2.38 32.93
CA ARG A 378 -6.04 -3.01 32.50
C ARG A 378 -6.75 -3.77 33.63
N GLY A 379 -6.26 -3.68 34.86
CA GLY A 379 -6.83 -4.36 36.03
C GLY A 379 -6.55 -5.87 36.11
N ILE A 380 -5.63 -6.39 35.28
CA ILE A 380 -5.21 -7.80 35.33
C ILE A 380 -4.20 -7.95 36.48
N PRO A 381 -4.46 -8.78 37.51
CA PRO A 381 -3.50 -9.09 38.56
C PRO A 381 -2.21 -9.67 37.99
N VAL A 382 -1.06 -9.24 38.51
CA VAL A 382 0.26 -9.75 38.10
C VAL A 382 0.89 -10.48 39.28
N HIS A 383 1.33 -11.72 39.06
CA HIS A 383 2.02 -12.53 40.06
C HIS A 383 3.40 -12.91 39.52
N VAL A 384 4.44 -12.67 40.30
CA VAL A 384 5.81 -13.04 39.95
C VAL A 384 6.22 -14.20 40.84
N LEU A 385 6.49 -15.34 40.21
CA LEU A 385 7.10 -16.51 40.83
C LEU A 385 8.60 -16.49 40.56
N SER A 386 9.41 -16.87 41.54
CA SER A 386 10.84 -17.02 41.34
C SER A 386 11.45 -17.91 42.41
N VAL A 387 12.42 -18.74 42.02
CA VAL A 387 13.25 -19.53 42.94
C VAL A 387 14.37 -18.71 43.60
N ASN A 388 14.50 -17.42 43.24
CA ASN A 388 15.49 -16.52 43.77
C ASN A 388 15.43 -16.42 45.31
N TRP A 389 16.58 -16.17 45.92
CA TRP A 389 16.78 -16.19 47.36
C TRP A 389 16.32 -14.91 48.08
N SER A 390 15.89 -13.86 47.35
CA SER A 390 15.40 -12.63 47.98
C SER A 390 14.25 -11.92 47.24
N ASP A 391 13.11 -11.84 47.92
CA ASP A 391 11.96 -11.03 47.58
C ASP A 391 12.24 -9.51 47.58
N VAL A 392 13.09 -9.03 48.49
CA VAL A 392 13.60 -7.64 48.49
C VAL A 392 14.41 -7.35 47.22
N TYR A 393 15.25 -8.28 46.76
CA TYR A 393 16.05 -8.14 45.55
C TYR A 393 15.17 -8.09 44.29
N VAL A 394 14.23 -9.04 44.15
CA VAL A 394 13.26 -9.10 43.04
C VAL A 394 12.34 -7.87 43.05
N GLY A 395 11.83 -7.46 44.21
CA GLY A 395 10.96 -6.31 44.35
C GLY A 395 11.64 -4.99 43.99
N ALA A 396 12.91 -4.82 44.37
CA ALA A 396 13.67 -3.63 43.99
C ALA A 396 13.95 -3.58 42.47
N ALA A 397 14.20 -4.73 41.82
CA ALA A 397 14.39 -4.80 40.37
C ALA A 397 13.11 -4.42 39.58
N LEU A 398 11.95 -4.84 40.09
CA LEU A 398 10.63 -4.48 39.54
C LEU A 398 10.28 -3.01 39.79
N ALA A 399 10.62 -2.47 40.96
CA ALA A 399 10.37 -1.08 41.33
C ALA A 399 11.38 -0.07 40.72
N ALA A 400 12.53 -0.51 40.22
CA ALA A 400 13.57 0.39 39.72
C ALA A 400 13.14 1.22 38.49
N PRO A 401 13.33 2.55 38.49
CA PRO A 401 13.06 3.38 37.32
C PRO A 401 14.00 3.05 36.15
N ALA A 402 13.52 3.26 34.93
CA ALA A 402 14.28 3.03 33.70
C ALA A 402 15.30 4.16 33.43
N THR A 403 16.29 4.36 34.31
CA THR A 403 17.26 5.46 34.19
C THR A 403 18.71 5.00 34.30
N ALA A 404 19.34 4.80 33.14
CA ALA A 404 20.81 4.79 32.97
C ALA A 404 21.21 5.15 31.51
N ALA A 405 20.72 6.28 31.01
CA ALA A 405 21.25 6.97 29.83
C ALA A 405 21.12 8.49 30.05
N VAL A 406 22.16 9.26 29.72
CA VAL A 406 22.33 10.65 30.15
C VAL A 406 21.89 11.63 29.05
N GLY A 407 21.00 12.58 29.37
CA GLY A 407 20.63 13.70 28.48
C GLY A 407 19.23 14.29 28.73
N SER A 408 19.13 15.31 29.60
CA SER A 408 17.92 16.08 29.94
C SER A 408 17.45 17.02 28.80
N SER A 409 16.20 17.48 28.65
CA SER A 409 14.85 17.27 29.25
C SER A 409 13.85 18.16 28.45
N GLY A 410 12.51 18.16 28.49
CA GLY A 410 11.44 17.61 29.35
C GLY A 410 10.26 18.62 29.25
N SER A 411 8.95 18.36 29.46
CA SER A 411 8.12 17.23 29.96
C SER A 411 6.76 17.29 29.21
N SER A 412 5.65 16.59 29.49
CA SER A 412 5.10 15.81 30.61
C SER A 412 4.20 14.68 30.04
N SER A 413 3.95 13.52 30.67
CA SER A 413 3.38 13.29 32.01
C SER A 413 4.11 12.21 32.83
N SER A 414 3.64 11.98 34.07
CA SER A 414 4.40 11.33 35.17
C SER A 414 3.88 9.95 35.61
N SER A 415 4.74 9.22 36.36
CA SER A 415 4.50 7.97 37.14
C SER A 415 4.79 6.66 36.38
N SER A 416 5.40 5.61 36.94
CA SER A 416 6.25 5.44 38.14
C SER A 416 6.87 4.02 38.13
N ALA A 417 7.64 3.67 39.17
CA ALA A 417 7.90 2.28 39.57
C ALA A 417 6.64 1.39 39.49
N LEU A 418 6.81 0.08 39.21
CA LEU A 418 5.73 -0.90 39.38
C LEU A 418 5.28 -0.92 40.85
N PRO A 419 3.97 -0.92 41.15
CA PRO A 419 3.48 -1.14 42.50
C PRO A 419 3.69 -2.62 42.86
N VAL A 420 4.66 -2.90 43.73
CA VAL A 420 5.02 -4.26 44.17
C VAL A 420 4.46 -4.52 45.57
N ARG A 421 3.88 -5.70 45.79
CA ARG A 421 3.52 -6.25 47.10
C ARG A 421 4.27 -7.55 47.37
N LEU A 422 4.77 -7.66 48.59
CA LEU A 422 5.26 -8.93 49.13
C LEU A 422 4.06 -9.78 49.57
N ALA A 423 4.13 -11.11 49.34
CA ALA A 423 3.07 -12.02 49.75
C ALA A 423 2.82 -11.93 51.27
N GLY A 424 1.61 -11.45 51.64
CA GLY A 424 1.17 -11.21 53.01
C GLY A 424 0.42 -9.89 53.26
N ALA A 425 0.42 -8.94 52.30
CA ALA A 425 -0.22 -7.62 52.45
C ALA A 425 -1.58 -7.50 51.71
N GLU A 426 -2.69 -7.50 52.47
CA GLU A 426 -4.05 -7.31 51.95
C GLU A 426 -4.45 -5.81 51.83
N GLY A 427 -5.29 -5.47 50.84
CA GLY A 427 -6.19 -4.31 50.97
C GLY A 427 -6.15 -3.13 49.96
N ALA A 428 -5.31 -3.09 48.91
CA ALA A 428 -5.26 -1.89 48.03
C ALA A 428 -4.96 -2.13 46.53
N GLY A 429 -5.98 -2.05 45.66
CA GLY A 429 -5.87 -2.01 44.19
C GLY A 429 -5.32 -3.30 43.52
N PRO A 430 -4.99 -3.26 42.21
CA PRO A 430 -4.12 -4.25 41.57
C PRO A 430 -2.64 -3.86 41.74
N ALA A 431 -1.78 -4.83 42.05
CA ALA A 431 -0.33 -4.67 42.22
C ALA A 431 0.38 -5.98 41.86
N VAL A 432 1.70 -5.96 41.70
CA VAL A 432 2.50 -7.18 41.49
C VAL A 432 2.64 -7.94 42.80
N GLU A 433 2.09 -9.15 42.93
CA GLU A 433 2.33 -10.03 44.09
C GLU A 433 3.60 -10.86 43.88
N LEU A 434 4.56 -10.78 44.81
CA LEU A 434 5.80 -11.56 44.77
C LEU A 434 5.70 -12.85 45.58
N ARG A 435 6.08 -13.96 44.95
CA ARG A 435 6.18 -15.30 45.53
C ARG A 435 7.56 -15.89 45.26
N CYS A 436 8.47 -15.57 46.16
CA CYS A 436 9.88 -15.99 46.16
C CYS A 436 10.39 -16.07 47.61
N ASN A 437 11.62 -16.53 47.81
CA ASN A 437 12.19 -16.70 49.15
C ASN A 437 12.60 -15.36 49.76
N SER A 438 12.60 -15.26 51.10
CA SER A 438 13.07 -14.07 51.81
C SER A 438 14.37 -14.39 52.57
N LEU A 439 15.36 -13.50 52.54
CA LEU A 439 16.55 -13.61 53.39
C LEU A 439 16.17 -13.32 54.85
N GLU A 440 16.55 -14.19 55.78
CA GLU A 440 16.36 -13.94 57.21
C GLU A 440 17.35 -12.91 57.73
N LEU A 441 16.88 -12.01 58.61
CA LEU A 441 17.69 -10.96 59.23
C LEU A 441 17.89 -11.23 60.73
N ASP A 442 19.06 -10.89 61.26
CA ASP A 442 19.35 -10.90 62.69
C ASP A 442 18.82 -9.66 63.42
N GLY A 443 19.02 -9.60 64.74
CA GLY A 443 18.62 -8.47 65.58
C GLY A 443 19.34 -7.14 65.29
N ALA A 444 20.35 -7.13 64.40
CA ALA A 444 21.02 -5.94 63.90
C ALA A 444 20.59 -5.57 62.46
N GLY A 445 19.69 -6.34 61.85
CA GLY A 445 19.20 -6.11 60.48
C GLY A 445 20.12 -6.65 59.39
N LEU A 446 21.07 -7.53 59.73
CA LEU A 446 21.98 -8.18 58.79
C LEU A 446 21.48 -9.56 58.38
N THR A 447 21.73 -9.97 57.14
CA THR A 447 21.35 -11.30 56.65
C THR A 447 22.05 -12.39 57.44
N THR A 448 21.29 -13.36 57.98
CA THR A 448 21.83 -14.48 58.75
C THR A 448 22.52 -15.53 57.87
N GLY A 449 22.21 -15.53 56.57
CA GLY A 449 22.55 -16.56 55.60
C GLY A 449 21.46 -17.64 55.43
N ALA A 450 20.42 -17.63 56.26
CA ALA A 450 19.26 -18.51 56.14
C ALA A 450 18.15 -17.89 55.26
N LEU A 451 17.27 -18.75 54.75
CA LEU A 451 16.19 -18.39 53.82
C LEU A 451 14.83 -18.83 54.37
N ALA A 452 13.87 -17.92 54.39
CA ALA A 452 12.46 -18.24 54.53
C ALA A 452 11.95 -18.81 53.18
N LYS A 453 11.86 -20.15 53.14
CA LYS A 453 11.63 -20.94 51.92
C LYS A 453 10.15 -20.88 51.53
N ARG A 454 9.84 -20.20 50.42
CA ARG A 454 8.47 -20.06 49.88
C ARG A 454 8.30 -20.68 48.50
N VAL A 455 9.31 -20.54 47.64
CA VAL A 455 9.34 -21.11 46.28
C VAL A 455 10.79 -21.49 45.99
N GLN A 456 11.11 -22.79 45.97
CA GLN A 456 12.48 -23.28 45.73
C GLN A 456 12.58 -24.28 44.59
N SER A 457 11.45 -24.80 44.11
CA SER A 457 11.39 -25.90 43.16
C SER A 457 10.19 -25.82 42.21
N ALA A 458 10.17 -26.70 41.20
CA ALA A 458 9.03 -26.87 40.31
C ALA A 458 7.73 -27.22 41.06
N ARG A 459 7.84 -28.04 42.12
CA ARG A 459 6.73 -28.41 43.01
C ARG A 459 6.13 -27.19 43.72
N ASP A 460 6.97 -26.28 44.19
CA ASP A 460 6.51 -25.08 44.91
C ASP A 460 5.87 -24.06 43.97
N LYS A 461 6.44 -23.86 42.76
CA LYS A 461 5.82 -23.04 41.70
C LYS A 461 4.41 -23.52 41.38
N ARG A 462 4.23 -24.84 41.23
CA ARG A 462 2.93 -25.48 40.98
C ARG A 462 1.96 -25.31 42.16
N ALA A 463 2.42 -25.52 43.39
CA ALA A 463 1.61 -25.33 44.60
C ALA A 463 1.16 -23.86 44.77
N ALA A 464 2.05 -22.90 44.50
CA ALA A 464 1.76 -21.48 44.54
C ALA A 464 0.74 -21.05 43.48
N LEU A 465 0.78 -21.66 42.28
CA LEU A 465 -0.22 -21.44 41.24
C LEU A 465 -1.59 -22.03 41.64
N ALA A 466 -1.61 -23.23 42.22
CA ALA A 466 -2.85 -23.86 42.70
C ALA A 466 -3.52 -23.01 43.80
N GLU A 467 -2.73 -22.47 44.73
CA GLU A 467 -3.22 -21.53 45.75
C GLU A 467 -3.78 -20.26 45.12
N LEU A 468 -3.09 -19.64 44.17
CA LEU A 468 -3.62 -18.49 43.42
C LEU A 468 -4.95 -18.84 42.74
N ARG A 469 -5.02 -19.98 42.05
CA ARG A 469 -6.22 -20.44 41.32
C ARG A 469 -7.42 -20.63 42.24
N SER A 470 -7.20 -21.04 43.50
CA SER A 470 -8.26 -21.14 44.53
C SER A 470 -8.84 -19.79 45.01
N ARG A 471 -8.10 -18.69 44.82
CA ARG A 471 -8.52 -17.32 45.20
C ARG A 471 -9.21 -16.58 44.05
N LEU A 472 -9.02 -17.03 42.81
CA LEU A 472 -9.65 -16.47 41.62
C LEU A 472 -11.12 -16.92 41.53
N PRO A 473 -12.02 -16.13 40.90
CA PRO A 473 -13.38 -16.56 40.65
C PRO A 473 -13.39 -17.84 39.82
N ALA A 474 -14.13 -18.85 40.27
CA ALA A 474 -14.25 -20.11 39.54
C ALA A 474 -14.84 -19.86 38.14
N ALA A 475 -14.18 -20.35 37.10
CA ALA A 475 -14.74 -20.35 35.75
C ALA A 475 -16.07 -21.14 35.76
N PRO A 476 -17.14 -20.64 35.11
CA PRO A 476 -18.41 -21.34 35.07
C PRO A 476 -18.23 -22.73 34.45
N ALA A 477 -18.74 -23.76 35.13
CA ALA A 477 -18.57 -25.14 34.73
C ALA A 477 -19.08 -25.38 33.30
N ALA A 478 -18.39 -26.25 32.55
CA ALA A 478 -18.77 -26.60 31.19
C ALA A 478 -20.09 -27.41 31.21
N ALA A 479 -21.21 -26.72 31.03
CA ALA A 479 -22.45 -27.37 30.63
C ALA A 479 -22.24 -28.00 29.25
N ALA A 480 -22.54 -29.30 29.12
CA ALA A 480 -22.49 -29.99 27.84
C ALA A 480 -23.57 -29.40 26.93
N VAL A 481 -23.16 -28.69 25.88
CA VAL A 481 -24.04 -28.18 24.83
C VAL A 481 -23.69 -28.85 23.52
N ASP A 482 -24.36 -29.97 23.25
CA ASP A 482 -24.54 -30.44 21.88
C ASP A 482 -25.45 -29.46 21.13
N GLY A 483 -24.98 -28.95 19.99
CA GLY A 483 -25.75 -28.06 19.13
C GLY A 483 -25.20 -26.63 19.08
N ALA A 484 -24.70 -26.24 17.91
CA ALA A 484 -24.23 -24.88 17.68
C ALA A 484 -25.38 -23.87 17.73
N SER A 485 -25.35 -22.97 18.71
CA SER A 485 -26.06 -21.69 18.67
C SER A 485 -25.07 -20.56 18.97
N ASP A 486 -24.80 -19.76 17.95
CA ASP A 486 -23.81 -18.68 17.94
C ASP A 486 -24.35 -17.43 18.66
N SER A 487 -24.49 -17.52 19.98
CA SER A 487 -24.89 -16.40 20.85
C SER A 487 -23.68 -15.91 21.65
N GLY A 488 -23.11 -14.79 21.23
CA GLY A 488 -21.95 -14.17 21.87
C GLY A 488 -22.26 -13.59 23.26
N SER A 489 -21.95 -14.34 24.31
CA SER A 489 -21.76 -13.80 25.67
C SER A 489 -20.89 -14.73 26.53
N ASP A 490 -19.88 -14.14 27.18
CA ASP A 490 -18.96 -14.73 28.17
C ASP A 490 -17.96 -15.82 27.70
N ASN A 491 -16.89 -15.33 27.09
CA ASN A 491 -15.59 -16.01 27.11
C ASN A 491 -15.01 -15.97 28.54
N PRO A 492 -14.62 -17.10 29.17
CA PRO A 492 -14.13 -17.11 30.55
C PRO A 492 -12.76 -16.41 30.70
N ALA A 493 -12.50 -15.87 31.89
CA ALA A 493 -11.25 -15.16 32.19
C ALA A 493 -10.10 -16.14 32.48
N ALA A 494 -9.07 -16.14 31.63
CA ALA A 494 -8.01 -17.14 31.64
C ALA A 494 -6.79 -16.75 32.52
N LEU A 495 -6.20 -17.75 33.18
CA LEU A 495 -4.95 -17.65 33.91
C LEU A 495 -3.76 -17.94 32.97
N VAL A 496 -2.92 -16.95 32.71
CA VAL A 496 -1.73 -17.08 31.84
C VAL A 496 -0.50 -17.29 32.69
N TYR A 497 0.37 -18.25 32.35
CA TYR A 497 1.70 -18.40 32.94
C TYR A 497 2.77 -18.21 31.87
N VAL A 498 3.76 -17.33 32.09
CA VAL A 498 4.94 -17.18 31.22
C VAL A 498 6.18 -17.73 31.91
N GLY A 499 6.92 -18.63 31.27
CA GLY A 499 8.18 -19.17 31.78
C GLY A 499 9.11 -19.71 30.68
N ASP A 500 10.35 -20.04 31.02
CA ASP A 500 11.39 -20.47 30.07
C ASP A 500 12.10 -21.79 30.43
N SER A 501 11.83 -22.32 31.63
CA SER A 501 12.60 -23.42 32.22
C SER A 501 11.78 -24.70 32.46
N THR A 502 12.47 -25.82 32.75
CA THR A 502 11.82 -27.05 33.23
C THR A 502 11.17 -26.89 34.61
N SER A 503 11.58 -25.90 35.40
CA SER A 503 10.95 -25.63 36.71
C SER A 503 9.54 -25.04 36.58
N ASP A 504 9.25 -24.38 35.45
CA ASP A 504 7.96 -23.77 35.15
C ASP A 504 6.95 -24.78 34.59
N LEU A 505 7.43 -25.92 34.08
CA LEU A 505 6.66 -26.82 33.22
C LEU A 505 5.34 -27.31 33.86
N GLY A 506 5.38 -27.71 35.13
CA GLY A 506 4.16 -28.13 35.85
C GLY A 506 3.17 -26.98 36.07
N ALA A 507 3.65 -25.77 36.34
CA ALA A 507 2.81 -24.60 36.54
C ALA A 507 2.24 -24.06 35.21
N MET A 508 3.02 -24.09 34.12
CA MET A 508 2.53 -23.77 32.78
C MET A 508 1.40 -24.70 32.34
N LEU A 509 1.50 -26.01 32.60
CA LEU A 509 0.47 -26.99 32.24
C LEU A 509 -0.78 -26.94 33.13
N ASP A 510 -0.64 -26.48 34.38
CA ASP A 510 -1.77 -26.24 35.30
C ASP A 510 -2.47 -24.88 35.09
N SER A 511 -1.90 -24.01 34.25
CA SER A 511 -2.50 -22.73 33.84
C SER A 511 -3.46 -22.90 32.66
N ASP A 512 -4.27 -21.89 32.38
CA ASP A 512 -5.19 -21.93 31.22
C ASP A 512 -4.43 -21.67 29.90
N PHE A 513 -3.35 -20.89 29.95
CA PHE A 513 -2.42 -20.70 28.85
C PHE A 513 -0.97 -20.72 29.36
N GLY A 514 -0.31 -21.86 29.25
CA GLY A 514 1.12 -22.01 29.54
C GLY A 514 1.96 -21.51 28.37
N VAL A 515 2.67 -20.41 28.56
CA VAL A 515 3.47 -19.72 27.54
C VAL A 515 4.96 -19.91 27.78
N VAL A 516 5.61 -20.61 26.87
CA VAL A 516 7.06 -20.78 26.82
C VAL A 516 7.70 -19.58 26.12
N ILE A 517 8.69 -18.95 26.74
CA ILE A 517 9.54 -17.94 26.11
C ILE A 517 10.99 -18.44 26.00
N GLY A 518 11.65 -18.20 24.87
CA GLY A 518 13.05 -18.58 24.66
C GLY A 518 13.29 -20.01 24.20
N SER A 519 14.57 -20.37 24.02
CA SER A 519 15.02 -21.54 23.23
C SER A 519 15.55 -22.71 24.06
N ASN A 520 15.12 -22.86 25.32
CA ASN A 520 15.65 -23.85 26.27
C ASN A 520 15.59 -25.30 25.71
N ALA A 521 16.77 -25.86 25.40
CA ALA A 521 16.89 -27.17 24.76
C ALA A 521 16.49 -28.33 25.69
N LEU A 522 16.74 -28.20 27.00
CA LEU A 522 16.36 -29.20 27.99
C LEU A 522 14.84 -29.24 28.15
N LEU A 523 14.18 -28.09 28.28
CA LEU A 523 12.71 -27.98 28.31
C LEU A 523 12.08 -28.68 27.10
N ARG A 524 12.60 -28.42 25.89
CA ARG A 524 12.11 -29.04 24.65
C ARG A 524 12.35 -30.56 24.60
N ARG A 525 13.47 -31.04 25.16
CA ARG A 525 13.74 -32.48 25.31
C ARG A 525 12.76 -33.15 26.27
N VAL A 526 12.49 -32.52 27.42
CA VAL A 526 11.47 -32.98 28.38
C VAL A 526 10.09 -33.00 27.73
N CYS A 527 9.72 -31.95 26.98
CA CYS A 527 8.43 -31.89 26.32
C CYS A 527 8.21 -33.05 25.34
N ARG A 528 9.17 -33.33 24.45
CA ARG A 528 9.07 -34.49 23.55
C ARG A 528 9.05 -35.83 24.30
N ARG A 529 9.88 -35.98 25.33
CA ARG A 529 9.96 -37.21 26.13
C ARG A 529 8.63 -37.60 26.79
N PHE A 530 7.80 -36.62 27.17
CA PHE A 530 6.50 -36.80 27.82
C PHE A 530 5.29 -36.41 26.93
N GLY A 531 5.48 -36.25 25.61
CA GLY A 531 4.40 -36.03 24.65
C GLY A 531 3.69 -34.67 24.79
N ILE A 532 4.38 -33.68 25.37
CA ILE A 532 3.90 -32.30 25.51
C ILE A 532 4.10 -31.59 24.18
N ARG A 533 3.02 -31.06 23.62
CA ARG A 533 3.03 -30.28 22.37
C ARG A 533 3.35 -28.83 22.68
N ILE A 534 4.32 -28.27 21.97
CA ILE A 534 4.59 -26.83 21.93
C ILE A 534 4.06 -26.31 20.59
N LEU A 535 3.09 -25.41 20.64
CA LEU A 535 2.45 -24.78 19.47
C LEU A 535 2.83 -23.29 19.43
N PRO A 536 2.77 -22.56 18.31
CA PRO A 536 2.96 -21.11 18.30
C PRO A 536 1.94 -20.39 19.21
N LEU A 537 2.25 -19.26 19.86
CA LEU A 537 1.24 -18.55 20.69
C LEU A 537 0.06 -18.04 19.86
N ALA A 538 0.27 -17.80 18.55
CA ALA A 538 -0.77 -17.60 17.55
C ALA A 538 -1.78 -18.77 17.41
N ALA A 539 -1.50 -19.96 17.94
CA ALA A 539 -2.42 -21.11 17.94
C ALA A 539 -3.38 -21.11 19.14
N ALA A 540 -3.18 -20.24 20.13
CA ALA A 540 -3.95 -20.29 21.38
C ALA A 540 -5.43 -19.95 21.14
N PRO A 541 -6.39 -20.84 21.46
CA PRO A 541 -7.81 -20.60 21.23
C PRO A 541 -8.31 -19.39 22.03
N LEU A 542 -9.37 -18.72 21.58
CA LEU A 542 -10.02 -17.64 22.33
C LEU A 542 -10.59 -18.15 23.67
N ASP A 543 -11.15 -19.36 23.68
CA ASP A 543 -11.68 -20.04 24.86
C ASP A 543 -10.63 -21.00 25.46
N PRO A 544 -10.13 -20.76 26.69
CA PRO A 544 -9.14 -21.62 27.33
C PRO A 544 -9.63 -23.07 27.51
N ARG A 545 -10.94 -23.32 27.59
CA ARG A 545 -11.51 -24.68 27.72
C ARG A 545 -11.27 -25.55 26.48
N ARG A 546 -10.81 -24.95 25.37
CA ARG A 546 -10.42 -25.64 24.13
C ARG A 546 -8.92 -25.96 24.07
N VAL A 547 -8.11 -25.53 25.05
CA VAL A 547 -6.70 -25.91 25.13
C VAL A 547 -6.61 -27.40 25.44
N PRO A 548 -5.97 -28.23 24.60
CA PRO A 548 -5.85 -29.66 24.87
C PRO A 548 -4.92 -29.95 26.05
N ALA A 549 -5.12 -31.09 26.72
CA ALA A 549 -4.17 -31.58 27.70
C ALA A 549 -2.77 -31.78 27.08
N GLY A 550 -1.72 -31.43 27.84
CA GLY A 550 -0.34 -31.54 27.38
C GLY A 550 0.03 -30.54 26.28
N THR A 551 -0.61 -29.37 26.20
CA THR A 551 -0.29 -28.32 25.23
C THR A 551 0.27 -27.07 25.91
N LEU A 552 1.35 -26.55 25.34
CA LEU A 552 1.99 -25.28 25.66
C LEU A 552 2.08 -24.40 24.41
N TYR A 553 2.27 -23.11 24.62
CA TYR A 553 2.31 -22.10 23.57
C TYR A 553 3.66 -21.36 23.57
N GLU A 554 4.35 -21.28 22.45
CA GLU A 554 5.66 -20.64 22.32
C GLU A 554 5.54 -19.21 21.81
N ALA A 555 6.08 -18.27 22.59
CA ALA A 555 6.26 -16.87 22.19
C ALA A 555 7.63 -16.70 21.50
N VAL A 556 7.71 -17.05 20.21
CA VAL A 556 8.90 -16.88 19.36
C VAL A 556 9.30 -15.40 19.24
N GLY A 557 8.31 -14.51 19.09
CA GLY A 557 8.49 -13.06 19.15
C GLY A 557 8.82 -12.51 20.55
N GLY A 558 8.83 -13.38 21.57
CA GLY A 558 9.09 -13.04 22.97
C GLY A 558 8.01 -12.13 23.56
N TRP A 559 8.42 -11.18 24.40
CA TRP A 559 7.51 -10.27 25.09
C TRP A 559 6.63 -9.41 24.17
N ALA A 560 7.03 -9.18 22.91
CA ALA A 560 6.17 -8.51 21.92
C ALA A 560 4.97 -9.39 21.49
N GLU A 561 5.19 -10.70 21.37
CA GLU A 561 4.13 -11.68 21.07
C GLU A 561 3.17 -11.85 22.26
N ILE A 562 3.71 -11.91 23.48
CA ILE A 562 2.93 -11.92 24.72
C ILE A 562 2.09 -10.64 24.85
N ARG A 563 2.65 -9.46 24.50
CA ARG A 563 1.91 -8.19 24.48
C ARG A 563 0.68 -8.27 23.55
N ALA A 564 0.87 -8.74 22.31
CA ALA A 564 -0.21 -8.87 21.34
C ALA A 564 -1.26 -9.91 21.75
N PHE A 565 -0.83 -11.04 22.33
CA PHE A 565 -1.74 -12.06 22.86
C PHE A 565 -2.61 -11.53 24.01
N LEU A 566 -2.03 -10.76 24.94
CA LEU A 566 -2.75 -10.21 26.10
C LEU A 566 -3.62 -9.00 25.78
N PHE A 567 -3.18 -8.13 24.85
CA PHE A 567 -3.79 -6.80 24.66
C PHE A 567 -4.35 -6.55 23.25
N GLY A 568 -4.16 -7.48 22.33
CA GLY A 568 -4.43 -7.31 20.91
C GLY A 568 -3.29 -6.62 20.15
N VAL A 569 -3.39 -6.66 18.83
CA VAL A 569 -2.51 -5.94 17.91
C VAL A 569 -3.05 -4.53 17.70
N GLU A 570 -2.20 -3.51 17.90
CA GLU A 570 -2.56 -2.11 17.65
C GLU A 570 -2.69 -1.86 16.13
N ARG A 571 -3.92 -1.68 15.64
CA ARG A 571 -4.19 -1.42 14.22
C ARG A 571 -3.94 0.07 13.90
N PRO A 572 -3.17 0.41 12.85
CA PRO A 572 -3.07 1.79 12.37
C PRO A 572 -4.46 2.35 12.02
N GLY A 573 -4.87 3.42 12.71
CA GLY A 573 -6.11 4.15 12.40
C GLY A 573 -7.38 3.75 13.16
N GLN A 574 -7.34 2.85 14.16
CA GLN A 574 -8.54 2.52 14.98
C GLN A 574 -8.75 3.41 16.23
N GLU A 575 -7.89 4.39 16.51
CA GLU A 575 -8.01 5.25 17.71
C GLU A 575 -9.12 6.32 17.63
N ALA A 576 -9.78 6.49 16.49
CA ALA A 576 -10.74 7.59 16.27
C ALA A 576 -12.11 7.45 16.98
N ALA A 577 -12.33 6.41 17.80
CA ALA A 577 -13.65 6.09 18.37
C ALA A 577 -13.73 5.99 19.90
N ALA A 578 -12.61 6.08 20.63
CA ALA A 578 -12.62 5.92 22.09
C ALA A 578 -11.60 6.80 22.83
N VAL A 579 -12.15 7.78 23.57
CA VAL A 579 -11.46 8.63 24.57
C VAL A 579 -10.44 9.63 23.97
N GLY A 580 -10.51 10.88 24.42
CA GLY A 580 -9.69 11.97 23.90
C GLY A 580 -8.61 12.46 24.87
N GLY A 581 -7.70 13.28 24.33
CA GLY A 581 -6.73 14.07 25.08
C GLY A 581 -5.33 13.45 25.17
N GLY A 582 -4.32 14.17 24.69
CA GLY A 582 -2.90 13.80 24.82
C GLY A 582 -2.15 13.97 23.50
N ALA A 583 -1.10 14.79 23.50
CA ALA A 583 -0.35 15.15 22.30
C ALA A 583 1.08 14.60 22.31
N VAL A 584 1.51 14.11 21.13
CA VAL A 584 2.88 14.17 20.58
C VAL A 584 3.99 13.33 21.26
N GLY A 585 4.78 12.63 20.43
CA GLY A 585 6.16 12.28 20.80
C GLY A 585 6.84 11.17 19.99
N ALA A 586 7.15 11.37 18.71
CA ALA A 586 8.09 10.52 17.98
C ALA A 586 9.13 11.39 17.25
N ALA A 587 10.41 11.28 17.64
CA ALA A 587 11.53 11.98 16.99
C ALA A 587 12.88 11.28 17.29
N ALA A 588 13.57 10.85 16.22
CA ALA A 588 15.04 10.69 16.05
C ALA A 588 15.27 9.89 14.74
N VAL A 589 15.65 10.52 13.62
CA VAL A 589 17.04 10.86 13.21
C VAL A 589 17.88 9.60 12.90
N GLY A 590 18.55 9.41 11.75
CA GLY A 590 18.76 10.27 10.57
C GLY A 590 20.24 10.69 10.38
N ALA A 591 21.00 9.99 9.51
CA ALA A 591 22.32 10.38 8.96
C ALA A 591 22.73 9.38 7.85
N ALA A 592 22.99 9.77 6.58
CA ALA A 592 24.23 10.36 6.00
C ALA A 592 25.41 9.33 5.93
N VAL A 593 26.26 9.17 4.88
CA VAL A 593 26.79 9.99 3.74
C VAL A 593 27.11 9.01 2.57
N GLY A 594 27.22 9.32 1.26
CA GLY A 594 27.02 10.57 0.48
C GLY A 594 28.09 10.81 -0.63
N GLY A 595 27.73 10.71 -1.93
CA GLY A 595 28.57 11.04 -3.11
C GLY A 595 28.94 9.84 -4.01
N GLY A 596 28.87 9.88 -5.35
CA GLY A 596 28.36 10.94 -6.23
C GLY A 596 28.55 10.62 -7.73
N VAL A 597 27.55 10.00 -8.37
CA VAL A 597 27.42 9.81 -9.84
C VAL A 597 25.93 9.90 -10.18
N VAL A 598 25.55 10.71 -11.18
CA VAL A 598 24.20 10.84 -11.81
C VAL A 598 23.02 10.40 -10.93
N SER A 599 22.47 11.33 -10.12
CA SER A 599 21.59 10.99 -8.99
C SER A 599 20.27 10.31 -9.40
N THR A 600 19.98 9.23 -8.68
CA THR A 600 18.74 8.44 -8.74
C THR A 600 17.54 9.20 -8.14
N THR A 601 16.34 8.72 -8.45
CA THR A 601 15.03 9.40 -8.34
C THR A 601 14.57 9.78 -6.92
N SER A 602 15.07 10.90 -6.39
CA SER A 602 14.48 11.56 -5.23
C SER A 602 13.11 12.16 -5.56
N LEU A 603 12.08 11.82 -4.77
CA LEU A 603 10.75 12.43 -4.85
C LEU A 603 10.87 13.95 -4.66
N PRO A 604 10.47 14.81 -5.63
CA PRO A 604 10.67 16.26 -5.53
C PRO A 604 9.91 16.87 -4.35
N ARG A 605 10.58 17.69 -3.53
CA ARG A 605 10.04 18.22 -2.27
C ARG A 605 9.66 19.70 -2.41
N VAL A 606 8.43 20.06 -2.09
CA VAL A 606 7.94 21.44 -2.10
C VAL A 606 7.55 21.86 -0.69
N LEU A 607 8.19 22.90 -0.15
CA LEU A 607 7.74 23.57 1.08
C LEU A 607 6.76 24.68 0.72
N SER A 608 5.49 24.55 1.13
CA SER A 608 4.54 25.67 1.11
C SER A 608 4.55 26.43 2.44
N ILE A 609 4.75 27.74 2.36
CA ILE A 609 4.70 28.66 3.50
C ILE A 609 3.46 29.55 3.33
N ALA A 610 2.35 29.16 3.97
CA ALA A 610 1.04 29.77 3.74
C ALA A 610 0.08 29.60 4.93
N GLY A 611 -1.07 30.27 4.86
CA GLY A 611 -2.15 30.13 5.84
C GLY A 611 -2.96 28.83 5.66
N SER A 612 -3.62 28.39 6.73
CA SER A 612 -4.51 27.21 6.76
C SER A 612 -5.97 27.62 6.54
N ASP A 613 -6.60 27.14 5.46
CA ASP A 613 -8.02 27.32 5.15
C ASP A 613 -8.85 26.20 5.79
N SER A 614 -9.68 26.54 6.79
CA SER A 614 -10.59 25.58 7.43
C SER A 614 -11.59 24.92 6.46
N GLY A 615 -11.92 25.56 5.34
CA GLY A 615 -12.76 24.98 4.28
C GLY A 615 -12.02 24.02 3.35
N GLY A 616 -10.69 23.93 3.47
CA GLY A 616 -9.84 23.03 2.70
C GLY A 616 -9.80 23.29 1.19
N GLY A 617 -10.24 24.46 0.74
CA GLY A 617 -10.33 24.85 -0.68
C GLY A 617 -9.17 25.70 -1.18
N ALA A 618 -8.52 26.45 -0.28
CA ALA A 618 -7.33 27.27 -0.51
C ALA A 618 -6.23 26.95 0.53
N GLY A 619 -5.27 27.86 0.71
CA GLY A 619 -4.24 27.77 1.74
C GLY A 619 -3.34 26.53 1.60
N ILE A 620 -2.72 26.11 2.69
CA ILE A 620 -1.87 24.90 2.72
C ILE A 620 -2.63 23.63 2.28
N GLN A 621 -3.95 23.56 2.45
CA GLN A 621 -4.76 22.43 2.02
C GLN A 621 -4.83 22.33 0.49
N ALA A 622 -5.02 23.46 -0.21
CA ALA A 622 -4.93 23.48 -1.67
C ALA A 622 -3.50 23.24 -2.16
N ASP A 623 -2.50 23.77 -1.43
CA ASP A 623 -1.09 23.60 -1.78
C ASP A 623 -0.65 22.12 -1.70
N ILE A 624 -0.98 21.43 -0.60
CA ILE A 624 -0.74 19.99 -0.44
C ILE A 624 -1.41 19.21 -1.57
N LYS A 625 -2.69 19.48 -1.84
CA LYS A 625 -3.44 18.79 -2.92
C LYS A 625 -2.83 19.04 -4.29
N ALA A 626 -2.42 20.28 -4.59
CA ALA A 626 -1.77 20.65 -5.84
C ALA A 626 -0.43 19.92 -6.00
N VAL A 627 0.46 20.04 -5.01
CA VAL A 627 1.81 19.43 -5.04
C VAL A 627 1.73 17.91 -5.18
N LEU A 628 0.87 17.25 -4.39
CA LEU A 628 0.65 15.79 -4.49
C LEU A 628 0.04 15.41 -5.85
N SER A 629 -0.94 16.16 -6.37
CA SER A 629 -1.55 15.89 -7.68
C SER A 629 -0.57 16.01 -8.85
N ARG A 630 0.56 16.70 -8.64
CA ARG A 630 1.65 16.82 -9.62
C ARG A 630 2.82 15.88 -9.33
N GLY A 631 2.70 14.93 -8.39
CA GLY A 631 3.72 13.91 -8.13
C GLY A 631 4.96 14.44 -7.37
N ALA A 632 4.76 15.42 -6.49
CA ALA A 632 5.79 15.93 -5.59
C ALA A 632 5.35 15.78 -4.12
N PHE A 633 6.31 15.76 -3.19
CA PHE A 633 6.07 15.72 -1.75
C PHE A 633 5.77 17.12 -1.20
N ALA A 634 4.69 17.25 -0.43
CA ALA A 634 4.27 18.52 0.14
C ALA A 634 4.67 18.63 1.62
N MET A 635 5.38 19.71 1.95
CA MET A 635 5.70 20.12 3.33
C MET A 635 5.11 21.49 3.59
N THR A 636 4.86 21.84 4.85
CA THR A 636 4.18 23.09 5.20
C THR A 636 4.82 23.81 6.37
N ALA A 637 4.92 25.14 6.28
CA ALA A 637 5.08 26.02 7.43
C ALA A 637 3.87 26.97 7.49
N ILE A 638 3.09 26.88 8.57
CA ILE A 638 1.82 27.61 8.70
C ILE A 638 2.09 29.02 9.17
N THR A 639 1.58 30.00 8.43
CA THR A 639 1.76 31.44 8.68
C THR A 639 0.61 32.04 9.51
N ALA A 640 -0.60 31.49 9.37
CA ALA A 640 -1.79 31.81 10.15
C ALA A 640 -2.84 30.69 10.01
N LEU A 641 -3.74 30.59 10.98
CA LEU A 641 -4.95 29.78 10.87
C LEU A 641 -6.12 30.69 10.49
N THR A 642 -6.93 30.33 9.47
CA THR A 642 -8.15 31.08 9.14
C THR A 642 -9.40 30.27 9.50
N ALA A 643 -10.32 30.90 10.24
CA ALA A 643 -11.68 30.41 10.37
C ALA A 643 -12.41 30.83 9.08
N GLN A 644 -12.45 29.91 8.11
CA GLN A 644 -12.86 30.19 6.74
C GLN A 644 -13.78 29.09 6.19
N ASN A 645 -14.72 29.50 5.35
CA ASN A 645 -15.59 28.60 4.58
C ASN A 645 -15.95 29.26 3.22
N THR A 646 -16.86 28.65 2.45
CA THR A 646 -17.24 29.16 1.11
C THR A 646 -17.89 30.55 1.09
N HIS A 647 -18.36 31.05 2.24
CA HIS A 647 -18.95 32.39 2.37
C HIS A 647 -17.92 33.47 2.71
N GLY A 648 -16.77 33.10 3.29
CA GLY A 648 -15.71 34.04 3.62
C GLY A 648 -14.84 33.62 4.81
N VAL A 649 -14.11 34.60 5.35
CA VAL A 649 -13.23 34.46 6.51
C VAL A 649 -13.84 35.19 7.68
N SER A 650 -14.07 34.51 8.81
CA SER A 650 -14.60 35.10 10.03
C SER A 650 -13.52 35.47 11.05
N ALA A 651 -12.35 34.81 11.00
CA ALA A 651 -11.20 35.16 11.83
C ALA A 651 -9.88 34.73 11.17
N VAL A 652 -8.81 35.46 11.46
CA VAL A 652 -7.42 35.11 11.14
C VAL A 652 -6.63 35.10 12.44
N HIS A 653 -5.88 34.04 12.70
CA HIS A 653 -4.98 33.90 13.84
C HIS A 653 -3.54 33.75 13.34
N PRO A 654 -2.74 34.85 13.30
CA PRO A 654 -1.34 34.81 12.88
C PRO A 654 -0.51 33.88 13.77
N VAL A 655 0.37 33.10 13.15
CA VAL A 655 1.36 32.31 13.88
C VAL A 655 2.53 33.23 14.31
N PRO A 656 3.00 33.17 15.57
CA PRO A 656 4.13 33.99 16.02
C PRO A 656 5.36 33.83 15.12
N PRO A 657 6.06 34.92 14.73
CA PRO A 657 7.19 34.86 13.79
C PRO A 657 8.29 33.85 14.17
N ASP A 658 8.63 33.74 15.46
CA ASP A 658 9.59 32.77 15.97
C ASP A 658 9.14 31.30 15.77
N PHE A 659 7.83 31.03 15.83
CA PHE A 659 7.29 29.70 15.58
C PHE A 659 7.15 29.41 14.08
N LEU A 660 6.85 30.43 13.26
CA LEU A 660 6.98 30.34 11.81
C LEU A 660 8.44 30.00 11.41
N ARG A 661 9.41 30.68 12.03
CA ARG A 661 10.84 30.40 11.83
C ARG A 661 11.20 28.97 12.21
N ARG A 662 10.78 28.51 13.41
CA ARG A 662 11.00 27.12 13.86
C ARG A 662 10.35 26.08 12.94
N GLN A 663 9.18 26.35 12.37
CA GLN A 663 8.56 25.45 11.37
C GLN A 663 9.40 25.37 10.07
N ILE A 664 9.86 26.51 9.56
CA ILE A 664 10.68 26.57 8.35
C ILE A 664 12.01 25.86 8.57
N ASP A 665 12.69 26.14 9.69
CA ASP A 665 13.95 25.46 10.05
C ASP A 665 13.73 23.96 10.23
N ALA A 666 12.71 23.52 10.99
CA ALA A 666 12.44 22.09 11.20
C ALA A 666 12.25 21.30 9.89
N VAL A 667 11.61 21.91 8.87
CA VAL A 667 11.53 21.28 7.54
C VAL A 667 12.86 21.36 6.80
N LEU A 668 13.47 22.54 6.70
CA LEU A 668 14.62 22.75 5.81
C LEU A 668 15.94 22.16 6.35
N THR A 669 16.08 21.93 7.66
CA THR A 669 17.27 21.27 8.23
C THR A 669 17.22 19.75 8.17
N ASP A 670 16.03 19.14 8.16
CA ASP A 670 15.84 17.68 8.14
C ASP A 670 15.49 17.19 6.73
N LEU A 671 14.34 17.64 6.22
CA LEU A 671 13.79 17.19 4.93
C LEU A 671 14.37 17.96 3.74
N GLY A 672 14.83 19.19 3.94
CA GLY A 672 15.22 20.11 2.86
C GLY A 672 14.05 20.53 1.97
N ALA A 673 14.33 21.15 0.82
CA ALA A 673 13.33 21.43 -0.21
C ALA A 673 13.99 21.56 -1.60
N ASP A 674 13.26 21.19 -2.64
CA ASP A 674 13.65 21.35 -4.05
C ASP A 674 12.92 22.53 -4.72
N ALA A 675 11.81 22.99 -4.13
CA ALA A 675 11.23 24.31 -4.37
C ALA A 675 10.51 24.85 -3.12
N ILE A 676 10.39 26.17 -3.00
CA ILE A 676 9.56 26.83 -1.99
C ILE A 676 8.41 27.56 -2.69
N LYS A 677 7.19 27.40 -2.17
CA LYS A 677 6.03 28.23 -2.50
C LYS A 677 5.66 29.07 -1.29
N THR A 678 5.35 30.34 -1.50
CA THR A 678 4.79 31.22 -0.47
C THR A 678 3.37 31.63 -0.87
N GLY A 679 2.47 31.69 0.12
CA GLY A 679 1.10 32.16 -0.04
C GLY A 679 0.80 33.32 0.90
N MET A 680 -0.35 33.28 1.57
CA MET A 680 -0.76 34.29 2.55
C MET A 680 0.29 34.48 3.65
N LEU A 681 0.79 35.71 3.81
CA LEU A 681 1.69 36.13 4.89
C LEU A 681 1.00 37.28 5.65
N PRO A 682 0.66 37.10 6.94
CA PRO A 682 -0.30 37.98 7.63
C PRO A 682 0.23 39.39 7.91
N ASN A 683 1.55 39.56 8.03
CA ASN A 683 2.15 40.84 8.40
C ASN A 683 3.61 40.96 7.90
N ALA A 684 4.22 42.12 8.11
CA ALA A 684 5.60 42.40 7.67
C ALA A 684 6.67 41.53 8.37
N GLU A 685 6.41 41.08 9.60
CA GLU A 685 7.33 40.24 10.38
C GLU A 685 7.41 38.82 9.80
N ALA A 686 6.26 38.22 9.45
CA ALA A 686 6.20 36.95 8.76
C ALA A 686 6.94 37.00 7.40
N VAL A 687 6.79 38.10 6.65
CA VAL A 687 7.54 38.31 5.39
C VAL A 687 9.05 38.40 5.64
N ALA A 688 9.49 39.09 6.70
CA ALA A 688 10.91 39.19 7.04
C ALA A 688 11.51 37.83 7.40
N VAL A 689 10.84 37.05 8.26
CA VAL A 689 11.25 35.68 8.65
C VAL A 689 11.41 34.77 7.43
N VAL A 690 10.44 34.78 6.50
CA VAL A 690 10.50 33.96 5.29
C VAL A 690 11.61 34.42 4.36
N ALA A 691 11.78 35.73 4.16
CA ALA A 691 12.85 36.27 3.32
C ALA A 691 14.25 36.00 3.89
N GLU A 692 14.41 36.03 5.21
CA GLU A 692 15.67 35.67 5.90
C GLU A 692 15.97 34.18 5.72
N ALA A 693 15.02 33.30 6.00
CA ALA A 693 15.20 31.86 5.82
C ALA A 693 15.54 31.50 4.36
N VAL A 694 14.83 32.06 3.38
CA VAL A 694 15.14 31.84 1.94
C VAL A 694 16.56 32.31 1.59
N ARG A 695 17.06 33.41 2.17
CA ARG A 695 18.46 33.85 1.95
C ARG A 695 19.45 32.89 2.59
N GLN A 696 19.19 32.43 3.81
CA GLN A 696 20.05 31.48 4.53
C GLN A 696 20.18 30.14 3.77
N TYR A 697 19.07 29.54 3.36
CA TYR A 697 19.07 28.21 2.72
C TYR A 697 19.43 28.22 1.22
N ARG A 698 19.73 29.38 0.63
CA ARG A 698 20.18 29.53 -0.79
C ARG A 698 21.70 29.59 -0.98
N GLY A 699 22.50 29.29 0.05
CA GLY A 699 23.94 29.53 0.06
C GLY A 699 24.74 29.02 -1.17
N ALA A 700 25.53 29.93 -1.76
CA ALA A 700 26.71 29.78 -2.62
C ALA A 700 26.75 28.76 -3.80
N GLY A 701 25.73 27.93 -4.03
CA GLY A 701 25.74 26.94 -5.12
C GLY A 701 24.42 26.24 -5.42
N HIS A 702 23.47 26.17 -4.46
CA HIS A 702 22.17 25.54 -4.70
C HIS A 702 21.16 26.51 -5.33
N ARG A 703 20.58 26.11 -6.47
CA ARG A 703 19.37 26.75 -7.02
C ARG A 703 18.15 26.23 -6.28
N LEU A 704 17.59 27.03 -5.37
CA LEU A 704 16.30 26.77 -4.73
C LEU A 704 15.23 27.71 -5.31
N PRO A 705 14.36 27.23 -6.24
CA PRO A 705 13.30 28.02 -6.83
C PRO A 705 12.32 28.54 -5.76
N LEU A 706 11.95 29.81 -5.87
CA LEU A 706 10.93 30.44 -5.02
C LEU A 706 9.76 30.90 -5.88
N VAL A 707 8.57 30.34 -5.65
CA VAL A 707 7.30 30.83 -6.19
C VAL A 707 6.63 31.70 -5.15
N VAL A 708 6.30 32.95 -5.50
CA VAL A 708 5.59 33.88 -4.63
C VAL A 708 4.18 34.11 -5.15
N ASP A 709 3.17 33.62 -4.41
CA ASP A 709 1.75 33.95 -4.61
C ASP A 709 1.40 35.09 -3.63
N PRO A 710 1.34 36.36 -4.07
CA PRO A 710 1.26 37.52 -3.19
C PRO A 710 -0.17 37.73 -2.70
N VAL A 711 -0.68 36.79 -1.90
CA VAL A 711 -2.07 36.79 -1.38
C VAL A 711 -2.23 37.91 -0.34
N LEU A 712 -2.73 39.06 -0.79
CA LEU A 712 -3.00 40.26 0.04
C LEU A 712 -4.46 40.34 0.51
N VAL A 713 -5.39 39.82 -0.28
CA VAL A 713 -6.84 39.88 -0.06
C VAL A 713 -7.43 38.50 -0.33
N SER A 714 -8.43 38.08 0.43
CA SER A 714 -9.15 36.83 0.16
C SER A 714 -9.92 36.94 -1.14
N THR A 715 -10.21 35.81 -1.78
CA THR A 715 -11.08 35.78 -2.96
C THR A 715 -12.53 36.22 -2.63
N SER A 716 -12.88 36.30 -1.35
CA SER A 716 -14.11 36.89 -0.80
C SER A 716 -13.99 38.36 -0.38
N GLY A 717 -12.89 39.05 -0.70
CA GLY A 717 -12.70 40.49 -0.51
C GLY A 717 -12.27 40.95 0.89
N HIS A 718 -11.98 40.04 1.83
CA HIS A 718 -11.45 40.41 3.15
C HIS A 718 -9.94 40.63 3.08
N ALA A 719 -9.42 41.68 3.73
CA ALA A 719 -7.99 41.88 3.88
C ALA A 719 -7.38 40.71 4.67
N LEU A 720 -6.40 40.02 4.09
CA LEU A 720 -5.73 38.86 4.69
C LEU A 720 -4.35 39.21 5.28
N ALA A 721 -3.88 40.42 5.03
CA ALA A 721 -2.60 40.91 5.52
C ALA A 721 -2.75 42.32 6.11
N GLU A 722 -2.05 42.56 7.22
CA GLU A 722 -2.03 43.84 7.93
C GLU A 722 -1.21 44.91 7.19
N GLY A 723 -1.40 46.16 7.61
CA GLY A 723 -0.74 47.32 7.02
C GLY A 723 0.79 47.18 7.01
N GLY A 724 1.37 47.10 5.81
CA GLY A 724 2.82 47.00 5.59
C GLY A 724 3.29 45.68 4.97
N ALA A 725 2.48 44.62 4.97
CA ALA A 725 2.86 43.33 4.38
C ALA A 725 3.22 43.43 2.88
N ALA A 726 2.42 44.14 2.08
CA ALA A 726 2.71 44.39 0.66
C ALA A 726 4.05 45.12 0.43
N ALA A 727 4.35 46.13 1.26
CA ALA A 727 5.61 46.87 1.20
C ALA A 727 6.81 46.04 1.70
N ALA A 728 6.60 45.06 2.59
CA ALA A 728 7.61 44.08 2.95
C ALA A 728 7.85 43.07 1.82
N LEU A 729 6.79 42.56 1.17
CA LEU A 729 6.87 41.64 0.03
C LEU A 729 7.72 42.23 -1.10
N LEU A 730 7.40 43.45 -1.54
CA LEU A 730 8.11 44.16 -2.61
C LEU A 730 9.60 44.37 -2.31
N ARG A 731 9.95 44.70 -1.06
CA ARG A 731 11.33 45.07 -0.67
C ARG A 731 12.18 43.88 -0.24
N GLN A 732 11.58 42.79 0.25
CA GLN A 732 12.32 41.71 0.91
C GLN A 732 12.19 40.34 0.22
N LEU A 733 11.00 39.95 -0.21
CA LEU A 733 10.71 38.57 -0.67
C LEU A 733 10.59 38.44 -2.18
N ILE A 734 9.86 39.34 -2.86
CA ILE A 734 9.71 39.32 -4.32
C ILE A 734 11.06 39.44 -5.04
N PRO A 735 12.05 40.24 -4.59
CA PRO A 735 13.41 40.24 -5.19
C PRO A 735 14.13 38.87 -5.16
N LEU A 736 13.68 37.93 -4.32
CA LEU A 736 14.20 36.55 -4.26
C LEU A 736 13.41 35.59 -5.17
N ALA A 737 12.26 36.01 -5.72
CA ALA A 737 11.36 35.13 -6.46
C ALA A 737 11.96 34.66 -7.79
N SER A 738 11.85 33.36 -8.04
CA SER A 738 12.04 32.76 -9.36
C SER A 738 10.84 33.06 -10.27
N VAL A 739 9.64 33.15 -9.69
CA VAL A 739 8.46 33.76 -10.30
C VAL A 739 7.54 34.30 -9.22
N VAL A 740 7.00 35.51 -9.42
CA VAL A 740 5.88 36.05 -8.62
C VAL A 740 4.60 35.97 -9.46
N THR A 741 3.49 35.54 -8.85
CA THR A 741 2.27 35.14 -9.56
C THR A 741 1.03 35.98 -9.18
N PRO A 742 1.02 37.32 -9.28
CA PRO A 742 -0.12 38.13 -8.84
C PRO A 742 -1.35 37.97 -9.75
N ASN A 743 -2.57 38.01 -9.19
CA ASN A 743 -3.78 38.33 -9.95
C ASN A 743 -3.88 39.84 -10.20
N LEU A 744 -4.93 40.32 -10.91
CA LEU A 744 -5.06 41.75 -11.18
C LEU A 744 -5.16 42.58 -9.88
N PRO A 745 -6.10 42.34 -8.94
CA PRO A 745 -6.14 43.09 -7.68
C PRO A 745 -4.80 43.13 -6.92
N GLU A 746 -4.07 42.01 -6.87
CA GLU A 746 -2.74 41.91 -6.25
C GLU A 746 -1.70 42.74 -7.00
N ALA A 747 -1.66 42.67 -8.34
CA ALA A 747 -0.75 43.47 -9.16
C ALA A 747 -1.04 44.97 -9.03
N GLN A 748 -2.31 45.37 -9.01
CA GLN A 748 -2.72 46.76 -8.78
C GLN A 748 -2.28 47.25 -7.39
N ALA A 749 -2.47 46.44 -6.34
CA ALA A 749 -2.04 46.77 -4.98
C ALA A 749 -0.50 46.90 -4.87
N LEU A 750 0.25 46.00 -5.51
CA LEU A 750 1.71 46.03 -5.56
C LEU A 750 2.26 47.23 -6.37
N LEU A 751 1.48 47.76 -7.32
CA LEU A 751 1.81 48.93 -8.14
C LEU A 751 1.24 50.26 -7.58
N GLY A 752 0.68 50.26 -6.37
CA GLY A 752 0.19 51.49 -5.73
C GLY A 752 -1.16 52.00 -6.25
N GLY A 753 -1.99 51.13 -6.83
CA GLY A 753 -3.37 51.43 -7.25
C GLY A 753 -3.56 51.69 -8.74
N GLU A 754 -2.57 51.40 -9.59
CA GLU A 754 -2.69 51.49 -11.05
C GLU A 754 -3.88 50.64 -11.56
N GLN A 755 -4.59 51.11 -12.60
CA GLN A 755 -5.73 50.39 -13.16
C GLN A 755 -5.31 49.44 -14.29
N ILE A 756 -5.50 48.13 -14.08
CA ILE A 756 -5.22 47.08 -15.06
C ILE A 756 -6.54 46.58 -15.63
N VAL A 757 -6.94 47.15 -16.78
CA VAL A 757 -8.25 46.91 -17.42
C VAL A 757 -8.18 46.05 -18.68
N ASP A 758 -6.98 45.78 -19.19
CA ASP A 758 -6.72 45.07 -20.44
C ASP A 758 -5.41 44.26 -20.39
N VAL A 759 -5.18 43.43 -21.42
CA VAL A 759 -3.98 42.59 -21.55
C VAL A 759 -2.71 43.45 -21.69
N GLU A 760 -2.79 44.61 -22.35
CA GLU A 760 -1.65 45.54 -22.43
C GLU A 760 -1.30 46.13 -21.05
N GLY A 761 -2.29 46.41 -20.20
CA GLY A 761 -2.09 46.72 -18.79
C GLY A 761 -1.39 45.60 -18.03
N MET A 762 -1.77 44.34 -18.28
CA MET A 762 -1.07 43.19 -17.70
C MET A 762 0.40 43.10 -18.15
N ARG A 763 0.70 43.37 -19.43
CA ARG A 763 2.09 43.42 -19.93
C ARG A 763 2.90 44.53 -19.26
N ARG A 764 2.32 45.73 -19.11
CA ARG A 764 2.96 46.87 -18.44
C ARG A 764 3.23 46.53 -16.97
N ALA A 765 2.22 46.03 -16.26
CA ALA A 765 2.33 45.60 -14.87
C ALA A 765 3.41 44.52 -14.66
N ALA A 766 3.48 43.51 -15.53
CA ALA A 766 4.50 42.46 -15.47
C ALA A 766 5.93 43.02 -15.58
N LYS A 767 6.14 43.94 -16.55
CA LYS A 767 7.43 44.63 -16.74
C LYS A 767 7.77 45.55 -15.58
N GLN A 768 6.81 46.32 -15.08
CA GLN A 768 7.00 47.29 -14.00
C GLN A 768 7.32 46.61 -12.66
N LEU A 769 6.59 45.54 -12.31
CA LEU A 769 6.89 44.72 -11.13
C LEU A 769 8.29 44.09 -11.21
N GLN A 770 8.68 43.57 -12.39
CA GLN A 770 10.00 43.01 -12.61
C GLN A 770 11.10 44.09 -12.45
N ALA A 771 10.92 45.26 -13.07
CA ALA A 771 11.88 46.36 -12.98
C ALA A 771 11.99 46.97 -11.57
N MET A 772 10.88 47.02 -10.82
CA MET A 772 10.86 47.55 -9.44
C MET A 772 11.48 46.60 -8.41
N THR A 773 11.45 45.28 -8.64
CA THR A 773 11.84 44.28 -7.63
C THR A 773 13.09 43.48 -8.01
N GLY A 774 13.46 43.44 -9.30
CA GLY A 774 14.57 42.61 -9.79
C GLY A 774 14.29 41.09 -9.77
N CYS A 775 13.04 40.67 -9.55
CA CYS A 775 12.68 39.24 -9.58
C CYS A 775 12.95 38.61 -10.96
N ALA A 776 13.17 37.29 -11.00
CA ALA A 776 13.51 36.62 -12.26
C ALA A 776 12.34 36.60 -13.27
N ALA A 777 11.09 36.50 -12.79
CA ALA A 777 9.91 36.51 -13.65
C ALA A 777 8.63 36.97 -12.93
N VAL A 778 7.66 37.48 -13.70
CA VAL A 778 6.33 37.89 -13.21
C VAL A 778 5.24 37.25 -14.08
N LEU A 779 4.32 36.51 -13.46
CA LEU A 779 3.13 35.92 -14.09
C LEU A 779 1.87 36.64 -13.60
N VAL A 780 1.36 37.59 -14.39
CA VAL A 780 0.10 38.28 -14.08
C VAL A 780 -1.07 37.39 -14.51
N LYS A 781 -1.87 36.94 -13.53
CA LYS A 781 -3.02 36.04 -13.71
C LYS A 781 -4.25 36.84 -14.15
N GLY A 782 -4.73 36.63 -15.37
CA GLY A 782 -5.74 37.48 -16.03
C GLY A 782 -7.19 37.07 -15.83
N GLY A 783 -7.47 36.00 -15.08
CA GLY A 783 -8.83 35.49 -14.78
C GLY A 783 -9.78 36.44 -14.01
N HIS A 784 -9.45 37.74 -13.94
CA HIS A 784 -10.32 38.83 -13.45
C HIS A 784 -10.72 39.81 -14.57
N LEU A 785 -10.08 39.78 -15.75
CA LEU A 785 -10.56 40.43 -16.96
C LEU A 785 -11.80 39.66 -17.44
N ARG A 786 -12.99 40.03 -16.93
CA ARG A 786 -14.23 39.39 -17.37
C ARG A 786 -14.43 39.64 -18.88
N PRO A 787 -14.75 38.59 -19.67
CA PRO A 787 -15.19 38.76 -21.04
C PRO A 787 -16.44 39.65 -21.09
N PRO A 788 -16.67 40.41 -22.19
CA PRO A 788 -17.94 41.09 -22.38
C PRO A 788 -19.09 40.08 -22.35
N PRO A 789 -20.26 40.43 -21.79
CA PRO A 789 -21.41 39.54 -21.80
C PRO A 789 -21.82 39.23 -23.25
N PRO A 790 -22.31 38.01 -23.54
CA PRO A 790 -22.90 37.72 -24.85
C PRO A 790 -24.06 38.70 -25.11
N PRO A 791 -24.27 39.12 -26.38
CA PRO A 791 -25.33 40.08 -26.71
C PRO A 791 -26.69 39.54 -26.25
N ALA A 792 -27.45 40.39 -25.57
CA ALA A 792 -28.75 40.01 -25.03
C ALA A 792 -29.70 39.60 -26.17
N ALA A 793 -30.35 38.45 -26.01
CA ALA A 793 -31.46 38.06 -26.87
C ALA A 793 -32.68 38.92 -26.49
N ASN A 794 -32.89 40.01 -27.23
CA ASN A 794 -34.07 40.85 -27.07
C ASN A 794 -35.33 40.07 -27.53
N GLY A 795 -36.08 39.53 -26.57
CA GLY A 795 -37.52 39.77 -26.55
C GLY A 795 -37.74 41.20 -26.02
N ASP A 796 -38.71 41.99 -26.50
CA ASP A 796 -39.93 41.60 -27.19
C ASP A 796 -40.22 42.51 -28.40
N GLY A 797 -40.93 41.99 -29.41
CA GLY A 797 -41.31 42.76 -30.59
C GLY A 797 -41.98 41.91 -31.67
N GLU A 798 -43.30 41.87 -31.67
CA GLU A 798 -44.08 41.30 -32.77
C GLU A 798 -43.85 42.09 -34.08
N GLY A 799 -43.77 41.41 -35.23
CA GLY A 799 -43.95 42.09 -36.53
C GLY A 799 -43.08 41.65 -37.71
N ASN A 800 -43.60 40.67 -38.45
CA ASN A 800 -43.70 40.70 -39.93
C ASN A 800 -42.42 40.72 -40.81
N GLY A 801 -42.17 39.58 -41.47
CA GLY A 801 -41.87 39.49 -42.93
C GLY A 801 -40.58 40.09 -43.50
N GLY A 802 -39.67 39.24 -43.99
CA GLY A 802 -38.64 39.63 -44.96
C GLY A 802 -37.47 38.64 -45.06
N ALA A 803 -37.13 38.21 -46.28
CA ALA A 803 -35.98 37.35 -46.55
C ALA A 803 -34.85 38.15 -47.21
N ALA A 804 -33.63 38.12 -46.64
CA ALA A 804 -32.34 38.16 -47.36
C ALA A 804 -31.12 38.28 -46.41
N GLY A 805 -30.03 37.59 -46.75
CA GLY A 805 -28.70 38.22 -46.79
C GLY A 805 -27.82 38.27 -45.52
N ALA A 806 -26.79 37.41 -45.53
CA ALA A 806 -25.41 37.66 -45.07
C ALA A 806 -25.10 37.91 -43.57
N GLY A 807 -23.96 37.34 -43.13
CA GLY A 807 -23.17 37.89 -42.03
C GLY A 807 -23.29 37.21 -40.67
N SER A 808 -23.03 35.90 -40.57
CA SER A 808 -22.71 35.28 -39.26
C SER A 808 -21.35 35.78 -38.78
N ALA A 809 -21.32 36.92 -38.08
CA ALA A 809 -20.14 37.36 -37.35
C ALA A 809 -19.72 36.26 -36.35
N PRO A 810 -18.43 35.91 -36.25
CA PRO A 810 -17.99 34.85 -35.35
C PRO A 810 -18.26 35.25 -33.90
N VAL A 811 -19.02 34.42 -33.18
CA VAL A 811 -19.21 34.57 -31.74
C VAL A 811 -17.85 34.42 -31.07
N SER A 812 -17.32 35.50 -30.50
CA SER A 812 -16.02 35.47 -29.83
C SER A 812 -16.11 34.57 -28.59
N VAL A 813 -15.38 33.45 -28.62
CA VAL A 813 -15.24 32.59 -27.43
C VAL A 813 -14.50 33.39 -26.36
N ALA A 814 -15.10 33.47 -25.17
CA ALA A 814 -14.49 34.10 -24.02
C ALA A 814 -13.13 33.43 -23.68
N GLU A 815 -12.05 34.20 -23.71
CA GLU A 815 -10.71 33.73 -23.32
C GLU A 815 -10.33 34.16 -21.90
N SER A 816 -9.54 33.33 -21.23
CA SER A 816 -8.69 33.71 -20.11
C SER A 816 -7.24 33.75 -20.59
N ILE A 817 -6.55 34.85 -20.29
CA ILE A 817 -5.19 35.15 -20.78
C ILE A 817 -4.31 35.44 -19.58
N ASP A 818 -3.23 34.70 -19.39
CA ASP A 818 -2.22 34.99 -18.36
C ASP A 818 -0.92 35.45 -19.03
N VAL A 819 -0.25 36.45 -18.45
CA VAL A 819 0.93 37.11 -19.06
C VAL A 819 2.17 36.85 -18.20
N LEU A 820 3.13 36.12 -18.75
CA LEU A 820 4.45 35.89 -18.13
C LEU A 820 5.48 36.84 -18.76
N TYR A 821 6.23 37.55 -17.93
CA TYR A 821 7.46 38.24 -18.32
C TYR A 821 8.65 37.55 -17.65
N ASP A 822 9.60 37.03 -18.45
CA ASP A 822 10.79 36.30 -17.96
C ASP A 822 12.04 37.17 -17.76
N GLY A 823 11.85 38.49 -17.71
CA GLY A 823 12.93 39.49 -17.70
C GLY A 823 13.46 39.86 -19.10
N SER A 824 13.14 39.09 -20.14
CA SER A 824 13.49 39.39 -21.54
C SER A 824 12.28 39.46 -22.46
N THR A 825 11.38 38.47 -22.35
CA THR A 825 10.35 38.14 -23.32
C THR A 825 9.00 38.06 -22.62
N LEU A 826 7.95 38.52 -23.31
CA LEU A 826 6.57 38.38 -22.88
C LEU A 826 5.95 37.15 -23.54
N HIS A 827 5.39 36.26 -22.72
CA HIS A 827 4.68 35.06 -23.16
C HIS A 827 3.21 35.15 -22.73
N GLU A 828 2.30 34.79 -23.61
CA GLU A 828 0.87 34.72 -23.30
C GLU A 828 0.40 33.28 -23.22
N PHE A 829 -0.31 32.96 -22.14
CA PHE A 829 -1.03 31.70 -22.02
C PHE A 829 -2.51 31.95 -22.25
N ARG A 830 -2.99 31.63 -23.45
CA ARG A 830 -4.41 31.73 -23.82
C ARG A 830 -5.16 30.43 -23.55
N GLY A 831 -6.45 30.51 -23.28
CA GLY A 831 -7.30 29.34 -23.03
C GLY A 831 -8.75 29.77 -22.84
N PRO A 832 -9.73 28.85 -22.96
CA PRO A 832 -11.13 29.21 -22.83
C PRO A 832 -11.46 29.60 -21.38
N TRP A 833 -12.32 30.60 -21.22
CA TRP A 833 -12.88 31.00 -19.94
C TRP A 833 -13.81 29.91 -19.39
N ILE A 834 -13.59 29.48 -18.15
CA ILE A 834 -14.41 28.44 -17.52
C ILE A 834 -15.51 29.11 -16.70
N HIS A 835 -16.73 29.07 -17.22
CA HIS A 835 -17.91 29.59 -16.51
C HIS A 835 -18.31 28.63 -15.37
N THR A 836 -17.75 28.87 -14.17
CA THR A 836 -18.04 28.10 -12.96
C THR A 836 -18.00 28.99 -11.72
N GLY A 837 -18.80 28.66 -10.70
CA GLY A 837 -18.67 29.24 -9.36
C GLY A 837 -17.64 28.53 -8.48
N ASN A 838 -17.00 27.48 -9.01
CA ASN A 838 -16.11 26.61 -8.26
C ASN A 838 -14.64 27.06 -8.41
N THR A 839 -14.38 28.33 -8.09
CA THR A 839 -13.09 29.02 -8.31
C THR A 839 -12.25 29.21 -7.04
N HIS A 840 -12.74 28.77 -5.87
CA HIS A 840 -12.01 28.92 -4.61
C HIS A 840 -10.69 28.13 -4.66
N GLY A 841 -9.59 28.77 -4.24
CA GLY A 841 -8.23 28.20 -4.24
C GLY A 841 -7.42 28.29 -5.53
N THR A 842 -8.03 28.64 -6.67
CA THR A 842 -7.40 28.61 -8.01
C THR A 842 -6.01 29.24 -8.09
N GLY A 843 -5.79 30.40 -7.45
CA GLY A 843 -4.49 31.06 -7.39
C GLY A 843 -3.42 30.24 -6.68
N CYS A 844 -3.74 29.74 -5.48
CA CYS A 844 -2.82 28.92 -4.67
C CYS A 844 -2.50 27.59 -5.36
N THR A 845 -3.51 26.94 -5.95
CA THR A 845 -3.33 25.71 -6.73
C THR A 845 -2.40 25.92 -7.92
N LEU A 846 -2.53 27.04 -8.66
CA LEU A 846 -1.63 27.35 -9.79
C LEU A 846 -0.18 27.53 -9.32
N ALA A 847 0.04 28.36 -8.30
CA ALA A 847 1.38 28.64 -7.77
C ALA A 847 2.05 27.38 -7.22
N SER A 848 1.30 26.53 -6.52
CA SER A 848 1.79 25.28 -5.93
C SER A 848 2.05 24.19 -6.99
N ALA A 849 1.26 24.14 -8.06
CA ALA A 849 1.55 23.31 -9.22
C ALA A 849 2.81 23.78 -9.97
N ILE A 850 3.00 25.10 -10.16
CA ILE A 850 4.25 25.65 -10.73
C ILE A 850 5.45 25.26 -9.86
N ALA A 851 5.35 25.38 -8.54
CA ALA A 851 6.43 24.98 -7.63
C ALA A 851 6.76 23.47 -7.71
N ALA A 852 5.75 22.62 -7.86
CA ALA A 852 5.95 21.18 -8.05
C ALA A 852 6.62 20.83 -9.39
N GLU A 853 6.26 21.50 -10.49
CA GLU A 853 6.94 21.32 -11.78
C GLU A 853 8.38 21.86 -11.76
N LEU A 854 8.64 23.00 -11.08
CA LEU A 854 9.99 23.53 -10.87
C LEU A 854 10.86 22.60 -10.01
N ALA A 855 10.28 21.96 -8.98
CA ALA A 855 10.98 20.98 -8.13
C ALA A 855 11.45 19.74 -8.90
N LYS A 856 10.73 19.35 -9.97
CA LYS A 856 11.18 18.30 -10.92
C LYS A 856 12.28 18.75 -11.87
N GLY A 857 12.67 20.02 -11.84
CA GLY A 857 13.65 20.62 -12.75
C GLY A 857 13.08 21.09 -14.09
N LEU A 858 11.75 21.21 -14.27
CA LEU A 858 11.20 21.81 -15.49
C LEU A 858 11.63 23.29 -15.59
N PRO A 859 12.01 23.80 -16.77
CA PRO A 859 12.17 25.23 -16.99
C PRO A 859 10.85 25.98 -16.74
N LEU A 860 10.95 27.26 -16.35
CA LEU A 860 9.79 28.05 -15.90
C LEU A 860 8.62 28.09 -16.90
N LEU A 861 8.90 28.28 -18.19
CA LEU A 861 7.85 28.40 -19.21
C LEU A 861 7.03 27.07 -19.37
N PRO A 862 7.67 25.89 -19.56
CA PRO A 862 7.01 24.60 -19.42
C PRO A 862 6.29 24.38 -18.09
N ALA A 863 6.88 24.76 -16.95
CA ALA A 863 6.27 24.59 -15.63
C ALA A 863 4.94 25.37 -15.51
N VAL A 864 4.90 26.62 -15.98
CA VAL A 864 3.67 27.44 -16.04
C VAL A 864 2.65 26.83 -17.01
N ALA A 865 3.08 26.36 -18.19
CA ALA A 865 2.20 25.74 -19.17
C ALA A 865 1.49 24.48 -18.61
N ALA A 866 2.25 23.57 -17.99
CA ALA A 866 1.74 22.32 -17.43
C ALA A 866 0.81 22.57 -16.23
N ALA A 867 1.21 23.44 -15.30
CA ALA A 867 0.40 23.80 -14.14
C ALA A 867 -0.95 24.43 -14.54
N ARG A 868 -0.94 25.31 -15.55
CA ARG A 868 -2.15 25.96 -16.08
C ARG A 868 -3.07 24.98 -16.80
N ALA A 869 -2.54 24.07 -17.60
CA ALA A 869 -3.32 23.06 -18.31
C ALA A 869 -4.10 22.17 -17.31
N ALA A 870 -3.40 21.64 -16.29
CA ALA A 870 -3.99 20.83 -15.24
C ALA A 870 -5.08 21.58 -14.45
N LEU A 871 -4.85 22.86 -14.12
CA LEU A 871 -5.85 23.68 -13.43
C LEU A 871 -7.12 23.89 -14.26
N LEU A 872 -6.98 24.19 -15.56
CA LEU A 872 -8.14 24.38 -16.45
C LEU A 872 -8.95 23.10 -16.62
N GLU A 873 -8.31 21.93 -16.67
CA GLU A 873 -8.98 20.63 -16.68
C GLU A 873 -9.74 20.40 -15.38
N ALA A 874 -9.10 20.62 -14.22
CA ALA A 874 -9.73 20.43 -12.93
C ALA A 874 -10.94 21.37 -12.71
N LEU A 875 -10.86 22.62 -13.18
CA LEU A 875 -11.99 23.56 -13.14
C LEU A 875 -13.16 23.13 -14.03
N ARG A 876 -12.91 22.58 -15.22
CA ARG A 876 -13.95 22.03 -16.12
C ARG A 876 -14.62 20.81 -15.50
N ALA A 877 -13.83 19.82 -15.09
CA ALA A 877 -14.33 18.58 -14.50
C ALA A 877 -15.12 18.83 -13.21
N SER A 878 -14.72 19.84 -12.43
CA SER A 878 -15.39 20.21 -11.18
C SER A 878 -16.59 21.15 -11.34
N ALA A 879 -16.95 21.60 -12.55
CA ALA A 879 -18.08 22.52 -12.72
C ALA A 879 -19.43 22.00 -12.15
N PRO A 880 -19.76 20.70 -12.19
CA PRO A 880 -20.97 20.16 -11.55
C PRO A 880 -20.90 20.06 -10.01
N LEU A 881 -19.71 20.21 -9.41
CA LEU A 881 -19.51 19.98 -7.98
C LEU A 881 -20.31 20.98 -7.14
N SER A 882 -21.09 20.48 -6.18
CA SER A 882 -21.95 21.28 -5.31
C SER A 882 -21.51 21.14 -3.86
N LEU A 883 -20.31 21.63 -3.54
CA LEU A 883 -19.75 21.62 -2.19
C LEU A 883 -19.75 23.03 -1.59
N GLY A 884 -20.53 23.22 -0.51
CA GLY A 884 -20.78 24.54 0.08
C GLY A 884 -21.77 25.40 -0.71
N SER A 885 -22.22 26.49 -0.08
CA SER A 885 -23.31 27.34 -0.58
C SER A 885 -22.92 28.81 -0.79
N GLY A 886 -21.65 29.16 -0.60
CA GLY A 886 -21.15 30.52 -0.80
C GLY A 886 -20.76 30.84 -2.24
N VAL A 887 -20.43 32.11 -2.48
CA VAL A 887 -20.20 32.68 -3.83
C VAL A 887 -19.04 32.01 -4.58
N GLN A 888 -18.05 31.50 -3.85
CA GLN A 888 -16.94 30.73 -4.43
C GLN A 888 -16.79 29.39 -3.70
N ARG A 889 -16.94 28.31 -4.45
CA ARG A 889 -16.86 26.94 -3.97
C ARG A 889 -15.51 26.31 -4.39
N PRO A 890 -15.00 25.30 -3.67
CA PRO A 890 -13.79 24.60 -4.07
C PRO A 890 -14.02 23.73 -5.32
N PHE A 891 -12.93 23.39 -6.00
CA PHE A 891 -12.89 22.40 -7.07
C PHE A 891 -12.07 21.16 -6.68
N HIS A 892 -12.29 20.06 -7.38
CA HIS A 892 -11.73 18.75 -7.05
C HIS A 892 -10.32 18.59 -7.65
N HIS A 893 -9.31 18.76 -6.80
CA HIS A 893 -7.90 18.83 -7.22
C HIS A 893 -7.35 17.53 -7.82
N LEU A 894 -7.94 16.35 -7.54
CA LEU A 894 -7.46 15.08 -8.11
C LEU A 894 -7.68 14.97 -9.63
N HIS A 895 -8.48 15.85 -10.24
CA HIS A 895 -8.52 15.95 -11.71
C HIS A 895 -7.22 16.50 -12.32
N MET A 896 -6.29 17.02 -11.50
CA MET A 896 -4.95 17.40 -11.93
C MET A 896 -3.97 16.22 -12.03
N LEU A 897 -4.39 14.98 -11.69
CA LEU A 897 -3.60 13.75 -11.82
C LEU A 897 -3.44 13.27 -13.28
N ALA A 898 -4.14 13.87 -14.24
CA ALA A 898 -3.96 13.53 -15.65
C ALA A 898 -2.51 13.79 -16.11
N PRO A 899 -1.92 12.89 -16.92
CA PRO A 899 -0.59 13.12 -17.47
C PRO A 899 -0.61 14.38 -18.34
N PRO A 900 0.45 15.21 -18.29
CA PRO A 900 0.48 16.44 -19.08
C PRO A 900 0.45 16.10 -20.56
N THR A 901 -0.56 16.59 -21.28
CA THR A 901 -0.49 16.68 -22.74
C THR A 901 0.76 17.49 -23.11
N PRO A 902 1.56 17.07 -24.10
CA PRO A 902 2.77 17.79 -24.47
C PRO A 902 2.44 19.24 -24.82
N PRO A 903 3.28 20.21 -24.42
CA PRO A 903 3.01 21.62 -24.70
C PRO A 903 2.96 21.86 -26.21
N PRO A 904 2.02 22.68 -26.73
CA PRO A 904 2.10 23.12 -28.12
C PRO A 904 3.42 23.86 -28.32
N THR A 905 4.15 23.50 -29.37
CA THR A 905 5.38 24.20 -29.76
C THR A 905 5.09 25.67 -30.03
N PRO A 906 5.95 26.60 -29.61
CA PRO A 906 5.79 28.01 -29.95
C PRO A 906 5.95 28.19 -31.46
N SER A 907 4.83 28.38 -32.15
CA SER A 907 4.80 28.64 -33.59
C SER A 907 5.49 29.96 -33.89
N ALA A 908 6.59 29.91 -34.65
CA ALA A 908 7.00 31.06 -35.46
C ALA A 908 5.87 31.46 -36.42
N ALA A 909 5.84 32.72 -36.82
CA ALA A 909 4.68 33.30 -37.49
C ALA A 909 4.43 32.76 -38.92
N GLY A 910 3.15 32.57 -39.25
CA GLY A 910 2.62 32.74 -40.61
C GLY A 910 2.35 31.47 -41.44
N ALA A 911 1.10 30.98 -41.40
CA ALA A 911 0.23 30.73 -42.57
C ALA A 911 -0.92 29.77 -42.24
N GLY A 912 -2.12 30.04 -42.77
CA GLY A 912 -3.22 29.07 -42.86
C GLY A 912 -4.18 29.01 -41.67
N ALA A 913 -5.37 29.62 -41.83
CA ALA A 913 -6.48 29.41 -40.92
C ALA A 913 -7.14 28.04 -41.15
N GLY A 914 -7.47 27.33 -40.07
CA GLY A 914 -8.20 26.06 -40.10
C GLY A 914 -9.01 25.88 -38.82
N SER A 915 -10.29 26.24 -38.85
CA SER A 915 -11.20 26.16 -37.71
C SER A 915 -11.70 24.72 -37.48
N GLY A 916 -11.62 24.22 -36.25
CA GLY A 916 -12.20 22.94 -35.85
C GLY A 916 -12.37 22.85 -34.33
N SER A 917 -13.56 22.43 -33.88
CA SER A 917 -13.87 22.33 -32.44
C SER A 917 -13.62 20.92 -31.89
N GLY A 918 -13.11 20.86 -30.65
CA GLY A 918 -13.71 20.02 -29.61
C GLY A 918 -13.32 18.54 -29.50
N ALA A 919 -13.86 17.95 -28.42
CA ALA A 919 -13.82 16.54 -28.02
C ALA A 919 -12.44 15.92 -27.71
N LEU A 920 -12.46 14.90 -26.85
CA LEU A 920 -11.42 13.86 -26.83
C LEU A 920 -11.30 13.32 -28.26
N ALA A 921 -10.08 13.20 -28.79
CA ALA A 921 -9.84 12.82 -30.18
C ALA A 921 -10.51 11.47 -30.50
N ARG A 922 -11.69 11.55 -31.13
CA ARG A 922 -12.41 10.40 -31.68
C ARG A 922 -11.65 9.91 -32.92
N VAL A 923 -11.83 8.64 -33.22
CA VAL A 923 -11.31 8.03 -34.45
C VAL A 923 -11.75 8.86 -35.66
N ASP A 924 -10.78 9.34 -36.45
CA ASP A 924 -11.05 10.07 -37.69
C ASP A 924 -11.67 9.11 -38.71
N LEU A 925 -12.99 9.25 -38.92
CA LEU A 925 -13.75 8.40 -39.84
C LEU A 925 -13.28 8.52 -41.30
N GLY A 926 -12.64 9.61 -41.69
CA GLY A 926 -12.02 9.80 -43.00
C GLY A 926 -10.71 9.03 -43.15
N VAL A 927 -9.87 8.99 -42.10
CA VAL A 927 -8.70 8.11 -42.02
C VAL A 927 -9.13 6.65 -42.00
N LEU A 928 -10.06 6.29 -41.12
CA LEU A 928 -10.56 4.92 -40.98
C LEU A 928 -11.21 4.41 -42.26
N ARG A 929 -11.98 5.23 -42.97
CA ARG A 929 -12.54 4.89 -44.30
C ARG A 929 -11.46 4.53 -45.33
N ARG A 930 -10.27 5.13 -45.25
CA ARG A 930 -9.12 4.75 -46.10
C ARG A 930 -8.41 3.48 -45.60
N GLN A 931 -8.39 3.22 -44.30
CA GLN A 931 -7.82 2.00 -43.72
C GLN A 931 -8.71 0.76 -43.95
N LEU A 932 -10.02 0.94 -44.16
CA LEU A 932 -10.99 -0.14 -44.36
C LEU A 932 -11.05 -0.71 -45.81
N ARG A 933 -10.17 -0.27 -46.73
CA ARG A 933 -10.14 -0.71 -48.14
C ARG A 933 -10.03 -2.23 -48.28
N LEU A 934 -8.93 -2.80 -47.77
CA LEU A 934 -8.73 -4.25 -47.73
C LEU A 934 -8.52 -4.69 -46.29
N TYR A 935 -9.56 -5.27 -45.71
CA TYR A 935 -9.59 -5.74 -44.35
C TYR A 935 -9.34 -7.26 -44.32
N ALA A 936 -8.13 -7.65 -43.92
CA ALA A 936 -7.76 -9.05 -43.73
C ALA A 936 -8.24 -9.56 -42.36
N VAL A 937 -8.96 -10.69 -42.32
CA VAL A 937 -9.41 -11.34 -41.08
C VAL A 937 -8.86 -12.76 -41.03
N THR A 938 -8.07 -13.09 -40.01
CA THR A 938 -7.45 -14.43 -39.89
C THR A 938 -8.49 -15.51 -39.60
N ASP A 939 -8.11 -16.77 -39.83
CA ASP A 939 -8.92 -17.92 -39.46
C ASP A 939 -8.02 -19.16 -39.28
N PRO A 940 -8.15 -19.89 -38.14
CA PRO A 940 -7.28 -21.01 -37.82
C PRO A 940 -7.35 -22.12 -38.87
N HIS A 941 -8.53 -22.41 -39.40
CA HIS A 941 -8.73 -23.49 -40.36
C HIS A 941 -8.08 -23.18 -41.72
N CYS A 942 -8.06 -21.91 -42.13
CA CYS A 942 -7.34 -21.47 -43.33
C CYS A 942 -5.82 -21.57 -43.15
N ASN A 943 -5.31 -21.16 -41.99
CA ASN A 943 -3.88 -21.22 -41.66
C ASN A 943 -3.38 -22.67 -41.55
N GLN A 944 -4.11 -23.54 -40.84
CA GLN A 944 -3.85 -24.98 -40.76
C GLN A 944 -3.82 -25.65 -42.14
N LYS A 945 -4.83 -25.41 -43.00
CA LYS A 945 -4.89 -25.98 -44.37
C LYS A 945 -3.72 -25.59 -45.26
N THR A 946 -3.05 -24.47 -44.96
CA THR A 946 -1.92 -23.94 -45.74
C THR A 946 -0.58 -24.09 -45.03
N GLY A 947 -0.54 -24.73 -43.86
CA GLY A 947 0.67 -24.96 -43.08
C GLY A 947 1.33 -23.68 -42.53
N ARG A 948 0.59 -22.56 -42.48
CA ARG A 948 1.11 -21.27 -42.00
C ARG A 948 0.77 -21.07 -40.52
N SER A 949 1.73 -20.57 -39.74
CA SER A 949 1.43 -20.03 -38.41
C SER A 949 0.67 -18.70 -38.50
N LEU A 950 0.03 -18.26 -37.41
CA LEU A 950 -0.65 -16.96 -37.39
C LEU A 950 0.31 -15.82 -37.77
N LEU A 951 1.52 -15.79 -37.22
CA LEU A 951 2.52 -14.75 -37.52
C LEU A 951 2.93 -14.75 -39.00
N GLN A 952 3.07 -15.91 -39.64
CA GLN A 952 3.36 -16.02 -41.07
C GLN A 952 2.18 -15.50 -41.92
N ALA A 953 0.95 -15.84 -41.53
CA ALA A 953 -0.26 -15.37 -42.18
C ALA A 953 -0.40 -13.83 -42.08
N VAL A 954 -0.25 -13.27 -40.88
CA VAL A 954 -0.24 -11.81 -40.65
C VAL A 954 0.85 -11.13 -41.49
N THR A 955 2.07 -11.65 -41.48
CA THR A 955 3.19 -11.09 -42.24
C THR A 955 2.92 -11.07 -43.74
N ALA A 956 2.35 -12.14 -44.31
CA ALA A 956 2.01 -12.21 -45.72
C ALA A 956 0.89 -11.24 -46.10
N ALA A 957 -0.17 -11.12 -45.28
CA ALA A 957 -1.25 -10.16 -45.53
C ALA A 957 -0.76 -8.70 -45.44
N VAL A 958 0.05 -8.36 -44.43
CA VAL A 958 0.61 -7.01 -44.27
C VAL A 958 1.54 -6.65 -45.44
N ARG A 959 2.44 -7.54 -45.87
CA ARG A 959 3.30 -7.33 -47.04
C ARG A 959 2.54 -7.27 -48.37
N GLY A 960 1.41 -7.96 -48.45
CA GLY A 960 0.51 -7.91 -49.60
C GLY A 960 -0.31 -6.63 -49.69
N GLY A 961 -0.29 -5.77 -48.66
CA GLY A 961 -0.97 -4.47 -48.64
C GLY A 961 -2.32 -4.45 -47.92
N ALA A 962 -2.61 -5.40 -47.02
CA ALA A 962 -3.79 -5.30 -46.16
C ALA A 962 -3.76 -3.98 -45.36
N SER A 963 -4.80 -3.17 -45.47
CA SER A 963 -4.84 -1.81 -44.92
C SER A 963 -5.35 -1.75 -43.47
N ILE A 964 -5.90 -2.86 -42.99
CA ILE A 964 -6.29 -3.15 -41.60
C ILE A 964 -6.33 -4.67 -41.42
N LEU A 965 -5.97 -5.18 -40.24
CA LEU A 965 -5.93 -6.61 -39.97
C LEU A 965 -6.63 -6.97 -38.66
N GLN A 966 -7.42 -8.05 -38.68
CA GLN A 966 -8.08 -8.62 -37.51
C GLN A 966 -7.60 -10.03 -37.26
N ILE A 967 -7.19 -10.28 -36.02
CA ILE A 967 -6.90 -11.63 -35.57
C ILE A 967 -8.21 -12.24 -35.04
N ARG A 968 -8.59 -13.39 -35.60
CA ARG A 968 -9.74 -14.19 -35.20
C ARG A 968 -9.33 -15.65 -35.05
N GLU A 969 -8.68 -15.93 -33.94
CA GLU A 969 -8.45 -17.30 -33.47
C GLU A 969 -9.52 -17.61 -32.40
N LYS A 970 -10.30 -18.67 -32.60
CA LYS A 970 -11.41 -19.06 -31.70
C LYS A 970 -11.15 -20.33 -30.89
N ASP A 971 -10.10 -21.06 -31.27
CA ASP A 971 -9.82 -22.43 -30.83
C ASP A 971 -8.48 -22.53 -30.05
N ILE A 972 -7.97 -21.39 -29.59
CA ILE A 972 -6.69 -21.20 -28.89
C ILE A 972 -6.92 -20.72 -27.46
N ASP A 973 -6.07 -21.12 -26.51
CA ASP A 973 -6.14 -20.66 -25.12
C ASP A 973 -5.88 -19.15 -24.99
N GLY A 974 -6.42 -18.52 -23.95
CA GLY A 974 -6.23 -17.09 -23.70
C GLY A 974 -4.77 -16.66 -23.50
N GLY A 975 -3.91 -17.52 -22.94
CA GLY A 975 -2.48 -17.24 -22.75
C GLY A 975 -1.70 -17.28 -24.05
N ASP A 976 -1.87 -18.35 -24.83
CA ASP A 976 -1.23 -18.50 -26.15
C ASP A 976 -1.71 -17.41 -27.11
N PHE A 977 -3.00 -17.09 -27.07
CA PHE A 977 -3.59 -16.03 -27.89
C PHE A 977 -2.99 -14.64 -27.61
N PHE A 978 -2.71 -14.31 -26.35
CA PHE A 978 -2.02 -13.08 -26.00
C PHE A 978 -0.61 -13.03 -26.62
N THR A 979 0.13 -14.13 -26.54
CA THR A 979 1.50 -14.23 -27.07
C THR A 979 1.52 -14.07 -28.59
N GLU A 980 0.66 -14.76 -29.33
CA GLU A 980 0.58 -14.62 -30.78
C GLU A 980 0.06 -13.24 -31.22
N ALA A 981 -0.93 -12.67 -30.50
CA ALA A 981 -1.44 -11.33 -30.78
C ALA A 981 -0.39 -10.23 -30.55
N ALA A 982 0.43 -10.34 -29.49
CA ALA A 982 1.53 -9.43 -29.24
C ALA A 982 2.64 -9.54 -30.31
N ALA A 983 2.92 -10.74 -30.82
CA ALA A 983 3.85 -10.94 -31.93
C ALA A 983 3.31 -10.32 -33.25
N ALA A 984 2.04 -10.53 -33.54
CA ALA A 984 1.37 -9.94 -34.71
C ALA A 984 1.30 -8.40 -34.65
N LEU A 985 1.07 -7.82 -33.47
CA LEU A 985 1.06 -6.35 -33.27
C LEU A 985 2.39 -5.70 -33.65
N LYS A 986 3.52 -6.34 -33.32
CA LYS A 986 4.86 -5.86 -33.73
C LYS A 986 4.99 -5.79 -35.25
N VAL A 987 4.48 -6.80 -35.97
CA VAL A 987 4.47 -6.81 -37.44
C VAL A 987 3.55 -5.73 -38.00
N CYS A 988 2.32 -5.62 -37.52
CA CYS A 988 1.35 -4.64 -38.01
C CYS A 988 1.85 -3.19 -37.83
N ARG A 989 2.41 -2.86 -36.65
CA ARG A 989 3.01 -1.54 -36.37
C ARG A 989 4.20 -1.21 -37.26
N ALA A 990 5.07 -2.17 -37.56
CA ALA A 990 6.23 -1.96 -38.43
C ALA A 990 5.86 -1.53 -39.87
N TYR A 991 4.62 -1.82 -40.30
CA TYR A 991 4.08 -1.43 -41.61
C TYR A 991 2.96 -0.37 -41.52
N GLY A 992 2.68 0.18 -40.34
CA GLY A 992 1.62 1.18 -40.13
C GLY A 992 0.19 0.66 -40.30
N VAL A 993 -0.02 -0.66 -40.21
CA VAL A 993 -1.32 -1.31 -40.32
C VAL A 993 -1.96 -1.40 -38.91
N PRO A 994 -3.19 -0.93 -38.69
CA PRO A 994 -3.86 -1.06 -37.40
C PRO A 994 -4.29 -2.51 -37.13
N LEU A 995 -4.05 -2.99 -35.90
CA LEU A 995 -4.47 -4.31 -35.45
C LEU A 995 -5.81 -4.26 -34.69
N ILE A 996 -6.72 -5.15 -35.07
CA ILE A 996 -8.01 -5.36 -34.42
C ILE A 996 -8.05 -6.76 -33.79
N ILE A 997 -8.49 -6.87 -32.54
CA ILE A 997 -8.75 -8.17 -31.90
C ILE A 997 -10.24 -8.52 -32.02
N ASN A 998 -10.53 -9.77 -32.38
CA ASN A 998 -11.89 -10.29 -32.49
C ASN A 998 -12.43 -10.75 -31.12
N ASP A 999 -13.56 -10.21 -30.69
CA ASP A 999 -14.36 -10.52 -29.47
C ASP A 999 -13.65 -10.29 -28.11
N ARG A 1000 -12.35 -10.57 -28.01
CA ARG A 1000 -11.52 -10.52 -26.78
C ARG A 1000 -11.04 -9.11 -26.45
N VAL A 1001 -11.93 -8.29 -25.89
CA VAL A 1001 -11.64 -6.92 -25.39
C VAL A 1001 -10.50 -6.91 -24.37
N ASP A 1002 -10.44 -7.93 -23.53
CA ASP A 1002 -9.41 -8.17 -22.52
C ASP A 1002 -8.01 -8.28 -23.15
N VAL A 1003 -7.87 -9.11 -24.19
CA VAL A 1003 -6.60 -9.30 -24.90
C VAL A 1003 -6.22 -8.04 -25.67
N ALA A 1004 -7.19 -7.37 -26.30
CA ALA A 1004 -6.95 -6.10 -27.01
C ALA A 1004 -6.36 -5.01 -26.12
N LEU A 1005 -6.88 -4.88 -24.89
CA LEU A 1005 -6.36 -3.95 -23.89
C LEU A 1005 -4.99 -4.40 -23.38
N ALA A 1006 -4.79 -5.70 -23.13
CA ALA A 1006 -3.55 -6.25 -22.60
C ALA A 1006 -2.36 -6.14 -23.58
N VAL A 1007 -2.56 -6.43 -24.88
CA VAL A 1007 -1.50 -6.26 -25.90
C VAL A 1007 -1.36 -4.80 -26.37
N GLY A 1008 -2.33 -3.95 -26.04
CA GLY A 1008 -2.39 -2.56 -26.48
C GLY A 1008 -2.70 -2.40 -27.97
N ALA A 1009 -3.59 -3.23 -28.52
CA ALA A 1009 -4.03 -3.16 -29.92
C ALA A 1009 -4.82 -1.88 -30.23
N GLU A 1010 -4.86 -1.50 -31.52
CA GLU A 1010 -5.52 -0.26 -31.98
C GLU A 1010 -7.06 -0.33 -31.94
N GLY A 1011 -7.66 -1.53 -31.88
CA GLY A 1011 -9.11 -1.68 -31.72
C GLY A 1011 -9.64 -3.09 -31.49
N VAL A 1012 -10.97 -3.19 -31.43
CA VAL A 1012 -11.74 -4.42 -31.22
C VAL A 1012 -12.87 -4.53 -32.25
N HIS A 1013 -13.16 -5.74 -32.72
CA HIS A 1013 -14.39 -6.05 -33.45
C HIS A 1013 -15.27 -6.99 -32.62
N VAL A 1014 -16.57 -6.71 -32.54
CA VAL A 1014 -17.55 -7.56 -31.85
C VAL A 1014 -18.76 -7.89 -32.73
N GLY A 1015 -19.29 -9.10 -32.57
CA GLY A 1015 -20.54 -9.55 -33.15
C GLY A 1015 -21.76 -9.32 -32.24
N GLN A 1016 -22.92 -9.79 -32.70
CA GLN A 1016 -24.21 -9.64 -32.01
C GLN A 1016 -24.33 -10.54 -30.76
N SER A 1017 -23.48 -11.56 -30.63
CA SER A 1017 -23.45 -12.52 -29.51
C SER A 1017 -22.42 -12.19 -28.44
N ASP A 1018 -21.60 -11.16 -28.65
CA ASP A 1018 -20.43 -10.85 -27.84
C ASP A 1018 -20.74 -9.69 -26.87
N LEU A 1019 -19.71 -9.10 -26.24
CA LEU A 1019 -19.93 -7.97 -25.31
C LEU A 1019 -20.65 -6.80 -26.00
N PRO A 1020 -21.72 -6.22 -25.40
CA PRO A 1020 -22.48 -5.15 -26.03
C PRO A 1020 -21.60 -3.94 -26.39
N ALA A 1021 -21.71 -3.44 -27.62
CA ALA A 1021 -20.83 -2.40 -28.16
C ALA A 1021 -20.69 -1.15 -27.27
N ALA A 1022 -21.75 -0.75 -26.54
CA ALA A 1022 -21.70 0.38 -25.61
C ALA A 1022 -20.82 0.11 -24.38
N VAL A 1023 -20.80 -1.14 -23.90
CA VAL A 1023 -19.89 -1.60 -22.82
C VAL A 1023 -18.46 -1.64 -23.34
N VAL A 1024 -18.25 -2.20 -24.54
CA VAL A 1024 -16.92 -2.23 -25.17
C VAL A 1024 -16.36 -0.82 -25.37
N ARG A 1025 -17.18 0.14 -25.85
CA ARG A 1025 -16.79 1.55 -25.97
C ARG A 1025 -16.39 2.16 -24.63
N ALA A 1026 -17.13 1.88 -23.55
CA ALA A 1026 -16.78 2.34 -22.22
C ALA A 1026 -15.43 1.75 -21.72
N MET A 1027 -15.12 0.51 -22.09
CA MET A 1027 -13.85 -0.16 -21.73
C MET A 1027 -12.65 0.35 -22.54
N ILE A 1028 -12.78 0.50 -23.87
CA ILE A 1028 -11.62 0.82 -24.74
C ILE A 1028 -11.32 2.32 -24.87
N GLY A 1029 -12.26 3.18 -24.44
CA GLY A 1029 -12.19 4.63 -24.53
C GLY A 1029 -12.60 5.19 -25.91
N PRO A 1030 -12.60 6.53 -26.09
CA PRO A 1030 -13.07 7.17 -27.33
C PRO A 1030 -12.06 7.16 -28.48
N SER A 1031 -10.80 6.79 -28.22
CA SER A 1031 -9.68 6.88 -29.18
C SER A 1031 -9.30 5.56 -29.86
N ARG A 1032 -9.73 4.41 -29.34
CA ARG A 1032 -9.53 3.09 -29.97
C ARG A 1032 -10.67 2.76 -30.93
N ILE A 1033 -10.38 1.97 -31.96
CA ILE A 1033 -11.33 1.61 -33.01
C ILE A 1033 -12.33 0.55 -32.49
N LEU A 1034 -13.63 0.79 -32.66
CA LEU A 1034 -14.69 -0.18 -32.41
C LEU A 1034 -15.41 -0.58 -33.70
N GLY A 1035 -15.27 -1.85 -34.09
CA GLY A 1035 -16.04 -2.49 -35.15
C GLY A 1035 -17.22 -3.30 -34.62
N VAL A 1036 -18.35 -3.27 -35.33
CA VAL A 1036 -19.52 -4.10 -35.00
C VAL A 1036 -20.06 -4.82 -36.24
N SER A 1037 -20.27 -6.13 -36.16
CA SER A 1037 -20.93 -6.90 -37.22
C SER A 1037 -22.46 -6.66 -37.23
N VAL A 1038 -23.05 -6.42 -38.40
CA VAL A 1038 -24.49 -6.12 -38.59
C VAL A 1038 -25.07 -6.81 -39.83
N LYS A 1039 -26.37 -7.10 -39.79
CA LYS A 1039 -27.16 -7.67 -40.91
C LYS A 1039 -28.29 -6.76 -41.39
N THR A 1040 -28.81 -5.86 -40.54
CA THR A 1040 -30.01 -5.05 -40.85
C THR A 1040 -29.80 -3.55 -40.61
N PRO A 1041 -30.60 -2.66 -41.25
CA PRO A 1041 -30.58 -1.22 -40.99
C PRO A 1041 -30.74 -0.85 -39.51
N GLU A 1042 -31.57 -1.58 -38.77
CA GLU A 1042 -31.85 -1.36 -37.35
C GLU A 1042 -30.61 -1.69 -36.49
N GLN A 1043 -29.92 -2.78 -36.80
CA GLN A 1043 -28.65 -3.13 -36.15
C GLN A 1043 -27.56 -2.10 -36.44
N ALA A 1044 -27.51 -1.54 -37.66
CA ALA A 1044 -26.57 -0.48 -38.02
C ALA A 1044 -26.83 0.82 -37.22
N ALA A 1045 -28.10 1.21 -37.10
CA ALA A 1045 -28.50 2.37 -36.28
C ALA A 1045 -28.18 2.15 -34.78
N ALA A 1046 -28.44 0.95 -34.25
CA ALA A 1046 -28.13 0.60 -32.85
C ALA A 1046 -26.62 0.59 -32.57
N ALA A 1047 -25.81 -0.02 -33.44
CA ALA A 1047 -24.36 -0.05 -33.31
C ALA A 1047 -23.74 1.36 -33.35
N ARG A 1048 -24.27 2.25 -34.22
CA ARG A 1048 -23.88 3.66 -34.25
C ARG A 1048 -24.24 4.39 -32.96
N ALA A 1049 -25.45 4.19 -32.42
CA ALA A 1049 -25.86 4.78 -31.15
C ALA A 1049 -25.01 4.29 -29.96
N ALA A 1050 -24.56 3.03 -30.02
CA ALA A 1050 -23.63 2.43 -29.07
C ALA A 1050 -22.16 2.89 -29.22
N GLY A 1051 -21.85 3.71 -30.24
CA GLY A 1051 -20.54 4.32 -30.43
C GLY A 1051 -19.53 3.48 -31.24
N ALA A 1052 -19.99 2.64 -32.18
CA ALA A 1052 -19.13 2.03 -33.19
C ALA A 1052 -18.50 3.08 -34.13
N ASP A 1053 -17.26 2.83 -34.59
CA ASP A 1053 -16.58 3.67 -35.58
C ASP A 1053 -16.74 3.13 -37.01
N TYR A 1054 -16.94 1.82 -37.17
CA TYR A 1054 -17.28 1.19 -38.44
C TYR A 1054 -18.13 -0.06 -38.25
N LEU A 1055 -18.78 -0.52 -39.32
CA LEU A 1055 -19.60 -1.73 -39.31
C LEU A 1055 -19.12 -2.78 -40.31
N GLY A 1056 -19.14 -4.06 -39.91
CA GLY A 1056 -19.02 -5.19 -40.81
C GLY A 1056 -20.39 -5.67 -41.27
N ALA A 1057 -20.77 -5.42 -42.52
CA ALA A 1057 -22.10 -5.71 -43.03
C ALA A 1057 -22.12 -7.03 -43.81
N GLY A 1058 -22.83 -8.04 -43.33
CA GLY A 1058 -22.89 -9.35 -44.00
C GLY A 1058 -23.49 -10.51 -43.18
N ALA A 1059 -23.54 -11.73 -43.71
CA ALA A 1059 -22.89 -12.17 -44.95
C ALA A 1059 -23.54 -11.61 -46.23
N VAL A 1060 -22.75 -11.12 -47.18
CA VAL A 1060 -23.24 -10.55 -48.45
C VAL A 1060 -23.59 -11.63 -49.47
N LEU A 1061 -22.83 -12.73 -49.50
CA LEU A 1061 -23.11 -13.96 -50.24
C LEU A 1061 -22.86 -15.19 -49.34
N PRO A 1062 -23.33 -16.40 -49.72
CA PRO A 1062 -23.00 -17.63 -48.99
C PRO A 1062 -21.48 -17.79 -48.79
N THR A 1063 -21.09 -18.28 -47.60
CA THR A 1063 -19.68 -18.37 -47.20
C THR A 1063 -19.37 -19.70 -46.55
N GLY A 1064 -18.17 -20.24 -46.82
CA GLY A 1064 -17.69 -21.50 -46.24
C GLY A 1064 -17.12 -21.36 -44.81
N THR A 1065 -17.16 -20.18 -44.21
CA THR A 1065 -16.55 -19.90 -42.89
C THR A 1065 -17.53 -20.01 -41.72
N LYS A 1066 -18.83 -19.78 -41.94
CA LYS A 1066 -19.94 -19.98 -40.99
C LYS A 1066 -21.24 -20.16 -41.76
N ASP A 1067 -22.16 -20.98 -41.25
CA ASP A 1067 -23.55 -20.99 -41.73
C ASP A 1067 -24.29 -19.73 -41.24
N THR A 1068 -24.96 -19.00 -42.13
CA THR A 1068 -25.58 -17.70 -41.83
C THR A 1068 -26.50 -17.23 -42.95
N ASP A 1069 -27.59 -16.56 -42.57
CA ASP A 1069 -28.42 -15.79 -43.50
C ASP A 1069 -27.60 -14.77 -44.29
N VAL A 1070 -28.01 -14.59 -45.55
CA VAL A 1070 -27.34 -13.75 -46.55
C VAL A 1070 -28.19 -12.52 -46.83
N ILE A 1071 -27.59 -11.33 -46.75
CA ILE A 1071 -28.30 -10.04 -46.91
C ILE A 1071 -28.36 -9.56 -48.38
N GLY A 1072 -27.47 -10.07 -49.23
CA GLY A 1072 -27.36 -9.67 -50.63
C GLY A 1072 -26.92 -8.21 -50.84
N LEU A 1073 -26.71 -7.81 -52.10
CA LEU A 1073 -26.29 -6.44 -52.44
C LEU A 1073 -27.35 -5.38 -52.08
N ALA A 1074 -28.64 -5.71 -52.18
CA ALA A 1074 -29.73 -4.81 -51.81
C ALA A 1074 -29.81 -4.57 -50.29
N GLY A 1075 -29.63 -5.63 -49.48
CA GLY A 1075 -29.56 -5.50 -48.02
C GLY A 1075 -28.29 -4.76 -47.57
N LEU A 1076 -27.16 -5.03 -48.23
CA LEU A 1076 -25.90 -4.30 -48.02
C LEU A 1076 -26.06 -2.79 -48.26
N ALA A 1077 -26.72 -2.40 -49.36
CA ALA A 1077 -27.00 -0.99 -49.66
C ALA A 1077 -27.97 -0.34 -48.65
N ALA A 1078 -28.97 -1.08 -48.17
CA ALA A 1078 -29.88 -0.59 -47.11
C ALA A 1078 -29.14 -0.38 -45.77
N VAL A 1079 -28.22 -1.29 -45.41
CA VAL A 1079 -27.34 -1.14 -44.26
C VAL A 1079 -26.39 0.05 -44.42
N ALA A 1080 -25.80 0.25 -45.59
CA ALA A 1080 -24.94 1.40 -45.89
C ALA A 1080 -25.65 2.74 -45.70
N ALA A 1081 -26.90 2.84 -46.19
CA ALA A 1081 -27.73 4.03 -46.04
C ALA A 1081 -28.04 4.34 -44.56
N ALA A 1082 -28.35 3.33 -43.74
CA ALA A 1082 -28.64 3.50 -42.32
C ALA A 1082 -27.40 3.79 -41.45
N ALA A 1083 -26.23 3.28 -41.86
CA ALA A 1083 -24.97 3.48 -41.14
C ALA A 1083 -24.40 4.91 -41.23
N ALA A 1084 -24.74 5.65 -42.29
CA ALA A 1084 -24.13 6.92 -42.64
C ALA A 1084 -24.15 7.94 -41.48
N PRO A 1085 -22.99 8.51 -41.07
CA PRO A 1085 -21.75 8.63 -41.84
C PRO A 1085 -20.70 7.52 -41.61
N LEU A 1086 -20.97 6.51 -40.75
CA LEU A 1086 -19.98 5.48 -40.44
C LEU A 1086 -19.56 4.73 -41.72
N PRO A 1087 -18.24 4.49 -41.94
CA PRO A 1087 -17.81 3.57 -42.98
C PRO A 1087 -18.29 2.14 -42.66
N ILE A 1088 -18.66 1.40 -43.70
CA ILE A 1088 -18.97 -0.03 -43.60
C ILE A 1088 -18.03 -0.83 -44.50
N VAL A 1089 -17.78 -2.09 -44.14
CA VAL A 1089 -17.10 -3.08 -44.97
C VAL A 1089 -18.03 -4.24 -45.28
N ALA A 1090 -18.00 -4.71 -46.52
CA ALA A 1090 -18.72 -5.92 -46.91
C ALA A 1090 -17.99 -7.16 -46.35
N ILE A 1091 -18.69 -8.04 -45.63
CA ILE A 1091 -18.12 -9.27 -45.06
C ILE A 1091 -18.94 -10.51 -45.48
N GLY A 1092 -18.28 -11.67 -45.61
CA GLY A 1092 -18.93 -12.95 -45.90
C GLY A 1092 -19.31 -13.13 -47.37
N GLY A 1093 -18.63 -14.07 -48.04
CA GLY A 1093 -18.84 -14.36 -49.47
C GLY A 1093 -18.24 -13.32 -50.42
N VAL A 1094 -17.35 -12.45 -49.93
CA VAL A 1094 -16.71 -11.37 -50.68
C VAL A 1094 -15.34 -11.79 -51.19
N SER A 1095 -14.98 -11.36 -52.39
CA SER A 1095 -13.78 -11.72 -53.16
C SER A 1095 -13.46 -10.61 -54.19
N GLY A 1096 -12.36 -10.74 -54.94
CA GLY A 1096 -12.04 -9.80 -56.01
C GLY A 1096 -13.11 -9.71 -57.11
N ALA A 1097 -13.87 -10.79 -57.35
CA ALA A 1097 -14.88 -10.85 -58.40
C ALA A 1097 -16.16 -10.04 -58.11
N ASN A 1098 -16.45 -9.75 -56.83
CA ASN A 1098 -17.64 -8.99 -56.40
C ASN A 1098 -17.29 -7.79 -55.50
N ALA A 1099 -16.00 -7.44 -55.38
CA ALA A 1099 -15.54 -6.25 -54.66
C ALA A 1099 -16.15 -4.97 -55.24
N ALA A 1100 -16.25 -4.89 -56.57
CA ALA A 1100 -16.84 -3.74 -57.27
C ALA A 1100 -18.32 -3.53 -56.90
N ASP A 1101 -19.12 -4.61 -56.87
CA ASP A 1101 -20.54 -4.54 -56.49
C ASP A 1101 -20.71 -4.12 -55.03
N CYS A 1102 -19.82 -4.59 -54.14
CA CYS A 1102 -19.81 -4.20 -52.73
C CYS A 1102 -19.48 -2.72 -52.54
N VAL A 1103 -18.50 -2.20 -53.29
CA VAL A 1103 -18.16 -0.76 -53.29
C VAL A 1103 -19.32 0.07 -53.87
N GLN A 1104 -19.94 -0.37 -54.98
CA GLN A 1104 -21.11 0.29 -55.56
C GLN A 1104 -22.31 0.33 -54.59
N ALA A 1105 -22.49 -0.69 -53.75
CA ALA A 1105 -23.48 -0.73 -52.68
C ALA A 1105 -23.18 0.25 -51.50
N GLY A 1106 -22.04 0.95 -51.51
CA GLY A 1106 -21.69 1.99 -50.54
C GLY A 1106 -20.63 1.63 -49.52
N CYS A 1107 -19.95 0.48 -49.66
CA CYS A 1107 -18.88 0.06 -48.76
C CYS A 1107 -17.58 0.85 -48.97
N ALA A 1108 -16.85 1.08 -47.87
CA ALA A 1108 -15.50 1.64 -47.87
C ALA A 1108 -14.43 0.65 -48.38
N GLY A 1109 -14.78 -0.64 -48.42
CA GLY A 1109 -13.91 -1.73 -48.79
C GLY A 1109 -14.51 -3.09 -48.44
N ILE A 1110 -13.67 -4.13 -48.41
CA ILE A 1110 -14.09 -5.52 -48.20
C ILE A 1110 -13.33 -6.17 -47.05
N ALA A 1111 -14.02 -7.02 -46.29
CA ALA A 1111 -13.46 -7.85 -45.23
C ALA A 1111 -13.42 -9.32 -45.68
N VAL A 1112 -12.21 -9.89 -45.74
CA VAL A 1112 -11.92 -11.17 -46.39
C VAL A 1112 -11.12 -12.12 -45.50
N VAL A 1113 -11.46 -13.40 -45.59
CA VAL A 1113 -10.80 -14.51 -44.88
C VAL A 1113 -10.12 -15.43 -45.91
N SER A 1114 -10.89 -16.33 -46.52
CA SER A 1114 -10.39 -17.39 -47.42
C SER A 1114 -9.79 -16.87 -48.73
N ALA A 1115 -10.23 -15.70 -49.21
CA ALA A 1115 -9.66 -15.06 -50.40
C ALA A 1115 -8.18 -14.66 -50.21
N ILE A 1116 -7.71 -14.53 -48.97
CA ILE A 1116 -6.29 -14.38 -48.62
C ILE A 1116 -5.77 -15.70 -48.03
N PHE A 1117 -6.29 -16.10 -46.87
CA PHE A 1117 -5.64 -17.10 -46.03
C PHE A 1117 -5.81 -18.55 -46.48
N ALA A 1118 -6.73 -18.85 -47.40
CA ALA A 1118 -6.83 -20.19 -48.01
C ALA A 1118 -6.00 -20.32 -49.31
N GLN A 1119 -5.35 -19.25 -49.78
CA GLN A 1119 -4.48 -19.29 -50.95
C GLN A 1119 -3.07 -19.77 -50.58
N ALA A 1120 -2.38 -20.44 -51.51
CA ALA A 1120 -0.99 -20.83 -51.31
C ALA A 1120 -0.08 -19.60 -51.18
N ASP A 1121 -0.25 -18.62 -52.08
CA ASP A 1121 0.37 -17.29 -51.99
C ASP A 1121 -0.61 -16.27 -51.41
N ALA A 1122 -0.56 -16.09 -50.09
CA ALA A 1122 -1.37 -15.10 -49.39
C ALA A 1122 -0.91 -13.65 -49.66
N GLU A 1123 0.36 -13.41 -49.98
CA GLU A 1123 0.89 -12.07 -50.24
C GLU A 1123 0.40 -11.57 -51.60
N GLY A 1124 0.56 -12.38 -52.66
CA GLY A 1124 0.07 -12.09 -54.00
C GLY A 1124 -1.47 -12.01 -54.05
N ALA A 1125 -2.17 -12.89 -53.34
CA ALA A 1125 -3.64 -12.83 -53.24
C ALA A 1125 -4.12 -11.52 -52.60
N THR A 1126 -3.49 -11.08 -51.50
CA THR A 1126 -3.80 -9.79 -50.86
C THR A 1126 -3.55 -8.62 -51.82
N ARG A 1127 -2.42 -8.64 -52.54
CA ARG A 1127 -2.06 -7.59 -53.52
C ARG A 1127 -3.07 -7.49 -54.67
N ALA A 1128 -3.53 -8.63 -55.19
CA ALA A 1128 -4.56 -8.68 -56.24
C ALA A 1128 -5.93 -8.17 -55.74
N LEU A 1129 -6.30 -8.51 -54.50
CA LEU A 1129 -7.55 -8.02 -53.89
C LEU A 1129 -7.52 -6.51 -53.66
N LEU A 1130 -6.38 -5.95 -53.21
CA LEU A 1130 -6.24 -4.51 -53.02
C LEU A 1130 -6.44 -3.75 -54.34
N ALA A 1131 -5.79 -4.20 -55.41
CA ALA A 1131 -5.94 -3.61 -56.74
C ALA A 1131 -7.42 -3.61 -57.21
N ALA A 1132 -8.12 -4.74 -57.06
CA ALA A 1132 -9.54 -4.85 -57.45
C ALA A 1132 -10.47 -3.91 -56.64
N VAL A 1133 -10.17 -3.68 -55.36
CA VAL A 1133 -10.90 -2.71 -54.53
C VAL A 1133 -10.58 -1.27 -54.95
N ASP A 1134 -9.32 -0.98 -55.24
CA ASP A 1134 -8.85 0.35 -55.61
C ASP A 1134 -9.41 0.81 -56.96
N ASP A 1135 -9.41 -0.08 -57.96
CA ASP A 1135 -10.04 0.17 -59.26
C ASP A 1135 -11.53 0.47 -59.12
N ALA A 1136 -12.23 -0.27 -58.25
CA ALA A 1136 -13.66 -0.05 -57.97
C ALA A 1136 -13.93 1.29 -57.26
N LEU A 1137 -13.11 1.65 -56.27
CA LEU A 1137 -13.21 2.94 -55.57
C LEU A 1137 -12.90 4.11 -56.50
N ALA A 1138 -11.91 3.98 -57.38
CA ALA A 1138 -11.58 4.98 -58.40
C ALA A 1138 -12.74 5.17 -59.39
N ALA A 1139 -13.32 4.07 -59.89
CA ALA A 1139 -14.47 4.10 -60.79
C ALA A 1139 -15.70 4.75 -60.11
N GLN A 1140 -15.96 4.44 -58.84
CA GLN A 1140 -17.06 5.05 -58.08
C GLN A 1140 -16.86 6.57 -57.89
N GLN A 1141 -15.64 7.03 -57.60
CA GLN A 1141 -15.33 8.46 -57.48
C GLN A 1141 -15.55 9.20 -58.81
N GLN A 1142 -15.14 8.61 -59.94
CA GLN A 1142 -15.38 9.19 -61.26
C GLN A 1142 -16.88 9.29 -61.57
N GLN A 1143 -17.67 8.26 -61.27
CA GLN A 1143 -19.13 8.31 -61.45
C GLN A 1143 -19.82 9.33 -60.53
N GLN A 1144 -19.32 9.54 -59.31
CA GLN A 1144 -19.84 10.57 -58.40
C GLN A 1144 -19.49 11.99 -58.87
N GLN A 1145 -18.35 12.19 -59.53
CA GLN A 1145 -17.95 13.47 -60.15
C GLN A 1145 -18.67 13.77 -61.47
N GLN A 1146 -19.32 12.78 -62.08
CA GLN A 1146 -20.06 12.91 -63.35
C GLN A 1146 -21.58 13.01 -63.19
N LYS A 1147 -22.12 12.93 -61.96
CA LYS A 1147 -23.53 13.27 -61.70
C LYS A 1147 -23.68 14.80 -61.63
N PRO A 1148 -24.65 15.39 -62.35
CA PRO A 1148 -24.90 16.84 -62.34
C PRO A 1148 -25.53 17.33 -61.03
#